data_AF-H8X3X7-F1
#
_entry.id   AF-H8X3X7-F1
#
_cell.length_a   1.000
_cell.length_b   1.000
_cell.length_c   1.000
_cell.angle_alpha   90.00
_cell.angle_beta   90.00
_cell.angle_gamma   90.00
#
_symmetry.space_group_name_H-M   'P 1'
#
loop_
_entity.id
_entity.type
_entity.pdbx_description
1 polymer ?
#
loop_
_entity_poly.entity_id
_entity_poly.type
_entity_poly.pdbx_seq_one_letter_code
_entity_poly.pdbx_strand_id
1 'polypeptide(L)'
;MSLFLPEFHREIQSKFLDSVIPELKENSINLNNYESIDDLLSFLELSSNQPLVPSEEIFHLLLTIASRSSSCNWSADSSNSKSGFMDTQEHLSASKHYNQLLHKSSLNDRCINILQRYKDLVYNGNKEVYSVLQQAINHLVTREHSRQRTSNITSILKPIDQSSTPKIKEERRNRKRRHDEITEAEGSDDTPIVISDSEDDYNDPDFRLSHESQEGSASADVFKSPSQTNGTLSGSWIGLRLFDEPLLKDQFHLSEGRFGMWELINWTFYCAGLSTSFYPQKNTNCHAIYEAQANTLLFVFDIIEYNLVNTLNDIFEDQDPYVTLCKSSTNKNRFASLQVEDNSSILLSRLLQSLGYLQSQWYDRIVEFVFNGLTRLPPCPKTCYQHESILVRPELNLKKRGTSSRGVSSQAEIGDDSDNMDSMSLRFKICATVYYWSLVFDKSVFSGTSFGRNSSTHLNPAELLKFICEKFNYIDNRYLIEFYYSSLSPSAIPPKYKQLFLTNLGIQLLKMLTGLSENINFELDDFLHLNEGNNQVNNLDLILSWINDPSLYAQITEDESYDNFNKFYQSWTKLNFILEWSLSVTLGDLKDSGNNIYKDPIIYNKFKNADSLRKMAFQGFLNTSLQPKEVSNFKFQLSESSVDDANSNMMTWEPFTSILSNYI
;
A
#
# COMPACT_ATOMS: atom_id res chain seq x y z
N MET A 1 -2.98 -37.00 40.29
CA MET A 1 -3.90 -35.87 40.05
C MET A 1 -3.05 -34.68 39.65
N SER A 2 -2.96 -34.35 38.36
CA SER A 2 -1.94 -33.39 37.86
C SER A 2 -2.23 -32.97 36.42
N LEU A 3 -3.30 -32.19 36.19
CA LEU A 3 -3.78 -31.83 34.84
C LEU A 3 -4.29 -30.37 34.71
N PHE A 4 -3.92 -29.45 35.64
CA PHE A 4 -4.48 -28.08 35.66
C PHE A 4 -3.45 -26.95 35.88
N LEU A 5 -2.13 -27.22 35.85
CA LEU A 5 -1.13 -26.17 36.09
C LEU A 5 -0.84 -25.23 34.89
N PRO A 6 -0.66 -25.71 33.63
CA PRO A 6 -0.14 -24.85 32.56
C PRO A 6 -1.03 -23.65 32.23
N GLU A 7 -2.34 -23.86 32.07
CA GLU A 7 -3.30 -22.82 31.68
C GLU A 7 -3.45 -21.75 32.77
N PHE A 8 -3.62 -22.17 34.03
CA PHE A 8 -3.69 -21.26 35.17
C PHE A 8 -2.41 -20.44 35.37
N HIS A 9 -1.24 -21.05 35.14
CA HIS A 9 0.04 -20.35 35.24
C HIS A 9 0.25 -19.33 34.11
N ARG A 10 -0.26 -19.61 32.90
CA ARG A 10 -0.30 -18.65 31.78
C ARG A 10 -1.29 -17.52 32.01
N GLU A 11 -2.49 -17.82 32.51
CA GLU A 11 -3.50 -16.80 32.84
C GLU A 11 -2.97 -15.83 33.91
N ILE A 12 -2.22 -16.34 34.90
CA ILE A 12 -1.49 -15.53 35.88
C ILE A 12 -0.36 -14.73 35.22
N GLN A 13 0.39 -15.29 34.27
CA GLN A 13 1.50 -14.59 33.61
C GLN A 13 1.04 -13.50 32.63
N SER A 14 -0.05 -13.70 31.88
CA SER A 14 -0.69 -12.64 31.08
C SER A 14 -1.14 -11.51 31.98
N LYS A 15 -1.94 -11.82 33.00
CA LYS A 15 -2.40 -10.83 34.00
C LYS A 15 -1.24 -10.16 34.74
N PHE A 16 -0.13 -10.86 34.96
CA PHE A 16 1.07 -10.26 35.53
C PHE A 16 1.70 -9.25 34.57
N LEU A 17 1.83 -9.59 33.30
CA LEU A 17 2.39 -8.72 32.26
C LEU A 17 1.51 -7.48 32.00
N ASP A 18 0.19 -7.66 31.95
CA ASP A 18 -0.81 -6.56 31.96
C ASP A 18 -0.74 -5.70 33.24
N SER A 19 -0.08 -6.21 34.30
CA SER A 19 0.14 -5.53 35.57
C SER A 19 1.57 -5.01 35.78
N VAL A 20 2.49 -5.23 34.83
CA VAL A 20 3.90 -4.78 34.95
C VAL A 20 3.95 -3.25 34.97
N ILE A 21 3.18 -2.58 34.11
CA ILE A 21 3.03 -1.13 34.10
C ILE A 21 2.08 -0.73 35.25
N PRO A 22 2.55 -0.05 36.32
CA PRO A 22 1.69 0.29 37.47
C PRO A 22 0.64 1.33 37.10
N GLU A 23 0.97 2.21 36.16
CA GLU A 23 0.14 3.30 35.63
C GLU A 23 -1.19 2.79 35.04
N LEU A 24 -1.25 1.56 34.53
CA LEU A 24 -2.48 0.91 34.05
C LEU A 24 -3.49 0.57 35.16
N LYS A 25 -3.07 0.63 36.43
CA LYS A 25 -3.92 0.30 37.60
C LYS A 25 -4.61 1.52 38.20
N GLU A 26 -4.09 2.73 37.95
CA GLU A 26 -4.50 3.96 38.64
C GLU A 26 -5.33 4.92 37.75
N ASN A 27 -6.20 4.36 36.90
CA ASN A 27 -7.02 5.11 35.92
C ASN A 27 -6.21 6.03 34.97
N SER A 28 -4.90 5.81 34.83
CA SER A 28 -4.07 6.72 34.04
C SER A 28 -4.35 6.52 32.55
N ILE A 29 -4.71 7.61 31.88
CA ILE A 29 -5.12 7.61 30.47
C ILE A 29 -3.87 7.72 29.56
N ASN A 30 -2.66 7.76 30.11
CA ASN A 30 -1.48 8.22 29.38
C ASN A 30 -0.16 7.63 29.91
N LEU A 31 0.51 6.82 29.09
CA LEU A 31 1.82 6.24 29.37
C LEU A 31 2.93 7.17 28.84
N ASN A 32 3.47 8.01 29.71
CA ASN A 32 4.62 8.88 29.40
C ASN A 32 5.92 8.39 30.06
N ASN A 33 5.89 7.28 30.80
CA ASN A 33 7.04 6.74 31.53
C ASN A 33 7.85 5.75 30.66
N TYR A 34 9.06 6.15 30.26
CA TYR A 34 10.00 5.32 29.49
C TYR A 34 10.45 4.07 30.27
N GLU A 35 10.63 4.17 31.60
CA GLU A 35 11.16 3.07 32.43
C GLU A 35 10.15 1.90 32.51
N SER A 36 8.86 2.21 32.74
CA SER A 36 7.75 1.25 32.67
C SER A 36 7.67 0.52 31.31
N ILE A 37 8.06 1.17 30.22
CA ILE A 37 8.08 0.57 28.87
C ILE A 37 9.36 -0.27 28.69
N ASP A 38 10.54 0.21 29.09
CA ASP A 38 11.78 -0.56 28.99
C ASP A 38 11.73 -1.86 29.80
N ASP A 39 11.15 -1.84 31.01
CA ASP A 39 10.95 -3.04 31.82
C ASP A 39 10.01 -4.06 31.13
N LEU A 40 8.90 -3.59 30.53
CA LEU A 40 8.01 -4.44 29.74
C LEU A 40 8.72 -5.08 28.55
N LEU A 41 9.46 -4.30 27.74
CA LEU A 41 10.22 -4.82 26.61
C LEU A 41 11.31 -5.79 27.07
N SER A 42 12.01 -5.48 28.16
CA SER A 42 13.05 -6.35 28.73
C SER A 42 12.47 -7.69 29.22
N PHE A 43 11.27 -7.70 29.79
CA PHE A 43 10.56 -8.92 30.19
C PHE A 43 10.15 -9.79 29.00
N LEU A 44 9.63 -9.17 27.92
CA LEU A 44 9.31 -9.84 26.66
C LEU A 44 10.57 -10.40 25.98
N GLU A 45 11.69 -9.67 26.02
CA GLU A 45 12.98 -10.09 25.45
C GLU A 45 13.59 -11.31 26.15
N LEU A 46 13.39 -11.46 27.47
CA LEU A 46 13.93 -12.55 28.29
C LEU A 46 13.21 -13.91 28.10
N SER A 47 11.99 -13.90 27.56
CA SER A 47 11.04 -15.04 27.50
C SER A 47 11.42 -16.13 26.46
N SER A 48 12.62 -16.69 26.61
CA SER A 48 13.35 -17.42 25.56
C SER A 48 13.13 -18.95 25.50
N ASN A 49 12.80 -19.61 26.62
CA ASN A 49 12.62 -21.07 26.66
C ASN A 49 11.17 -21.54 26.46
N GLN A 50 10.20 -20.71 26.87
CA GLN A 50 8.80 -20.79 26.44
C GLN A 50 8.33 -19.34 26.30
N PRO A 51 7.96 -18.89 25.08
CA PRO A 51 7.49 -17.52 24.89
C PRO A 51 6.13 -17.34 25.55
N LEU A 52 6.04 -16.42 26.49
CA LEU A 52 4.76 -15.98 27.03
C LEU A 52 3.97 -15.30 25.91
N VAL A 53 2.71 -15.69 25.72
CA VAL A 53 1.80 -14.99 24.81
C VAL A 53 1.23 -13.79 25.57
N PRO A 54 1.46 -12.55 25.11
CA PRO A 54 0.93 -11.36 25.76
C PRO A 54 -0.54 -11.13 25.34
N SER A 55 -1.20 -10.17 26.00
CA SER A 55 -2.56 -9.74 25.67
C SER A 55 -2.64 -9.02 24.32
N GLU A 56 -3.87 -8.84 23.81
CA GLU A 56 -4.12 -8.08 22.58
C GLU A 56 -3.68 -6.62 22.75
N GLU A 57 -3.96 -6.04 23.92
CA GLU A 57 -3.62 -4.67 24.29
C GLU A 57 -2.10 -4.42 24.31
N ILE A 58 -1.31 -5.40 24.73
CA ILE A 58 0.16 -5.32 24.67
C ILE A 58 0.65 -5.41 23.22
N PHE A 59 0.03 -6.22 22.35
CA PHE A 59 0.34 -6.18 20.91
C PHE A 59 -0.01 -4.81 20.30
N HIS A 60 -1.10 -4.16 20.71
CA HIS A 60 -1.40 -2.78 20.29
C HIS A 60 -0.38 -1.77 20.79
N LEU A 61 0.11 -1.91 22.02
CA LEU A 61 1.19 -1.07 22.56
C LEU A 61 2.49 -1.26 21.77
N LEU A 62 2.90 -2.51 21.51
CA LEU A 62 4.06 -2.84 20.68
C LEU A 62 3.94 -2.28 19.25
N LEU A 63 2.79 -2.45 18.60
CA LEU A 63 2.51 -1.92 17.26
C LEU A 63 2.48 -0.37 17.24
N THR A 64 1.97 0.25 18.31
CA THR A 64 1.99 1.71 18.44
C THR A 64 3.43 2.22 18.57
N ILE A 65 4.25 1.65 19.46
CA ILE A 65 5.66 2.03 19.63
C ILE A 65 6.46 1.77 18.34
N ALA A 66 6.24 0.63 17.67
CA ALA A 66 6.86 0.30 16.40
C ALA A 66 6.45 1.25 15.26
N SER A 67 5.23 1.80 15.28
CA SER A 67 4.78 2.77 14.26
C SER A 67 5.39 4.17 14.41
N ARG A 68 6.00 4.48 15.56
CA ARG A 68 6.51 5.82 15.91
C ARG A 68 8.02 5.90 15.74
N SER A 69 8.49 6.92 15.02
CA SER A 69 9.92 7.22 14.98
C SER A 69 10.44 7.58 16.38
N SER A 70 11.73 7.34 16.63
CA SER A 70 12.38 7.75 17.87
C SER A 70 12.34 9.28 18.09
N SER A 71 12.22 10.06 17.01
CA SER A 71 12.00 11.52 17.04
C SER A 71 10.59 11.95 17.44
N CYS A 72 9.57 11.08 17.30
CA CYS A 72 8.17 11.36 17.66
C CYS A 72 7.80 11.02 19.11
N ASN A 73 8.71 10.51 19.93
CA ASN A 73 8.38 9.96 21.26
C ASN A 73 8.22 11.00 22.38
N TRP A 74 8.04 12.29 22.06
CA TRP A 74 7.89 13.35 23.05
C TRP A 74 6.89 14.42 22.61
N SER A 75 6.20 15.00 23.58
CA SER A 75 5.51 16.28 23.48
C SER A 75 6.41 17.36 22.87
N ALA A 76 5.82 18.17 21.99
CA ALA A 76 6.48 19.33 21.38
C ALA A 76 5.56 20.56 21.42
N ASP A 77 4.93 20.81 22.57
CA ASP A 77 4.02 21.96 22.75
C ASP A 77 4.76 23.22 23.24
N SER A 78 5.99 23.42 22.75
CA SER A 78 6.79 24.63 23.00
C SER A 78 6.26 25.87 22.24
N SER A 79 5.06 25.81 21.65
CA SER A 79 4.50 26.90 20.85
C SER A 79 2.96 26.95 20.75
N ASN A 80 2.21 26.69 21.84
CA ASN A 80 1.06 27.52 22.26
C ASN A 80 0.42 27.05 23.59
N SER A 81 0.96 27.52 24.71
CA SER A 81 0.48 27.19 26.06
C SER A 81 -0.96 27.68 26.36
N LYS A 82 -1.95 26.79 26.22
CA LYS A 82 -3.29 26.93 26.84
C LYS A 82 -3.85 25.67 27.51
N SER A 83 -3.19 24.50 27.44
CA SER A 83 -3.75 23.21 27.90
C SER A 83 -2.96 22.48 29.00
N GLY A 84 -2.54 23.21 30.04
CA GLY A 84 -2.43 22.70 31.42
C GLY A 84 -1.29 21.76 31.80
N PHE A 85 -0.66 21.05 30.85
CA PHE A 85 0.52 20.22 31.12
C PHE A 85 1.80 20.97 30.73
N MET A 86 2.81 20.94 31.61
CA MET A 86 4.13 21.51 31.34
C MET A 86 5.15 20.40 31.14
N ASP A 87 5.81 20.41 29.99
CA ASP A 87 7.06 19.68 29.79
C ASP A 87 8.12 20.22 30.74
N THR A 88 8.49 19.47 31.78
CA THR A 88 9.68 19.81 32.56
C THR A 88 10.93 19.51 31.73
N GLN A 89 11.90 20.43 31.72
CA GLN A 89 13.20 20.20 31.06
C GLN A 89 13.90 18.94 31.59
N GLU A 90 13.55 18.52 32.80
CA GLU A 90 13.98 17.28 33.43
C GLU A 90 13.62 16.04 32.58
N HIS A 91 12.40 15.91 32.04
CA HIS A 91 12.02 14.76 31.20
C HIS A 91 12.85 14.68 29.90
N LEU A 92 13.03 15.81 29.19
CA LEU A 92 13.86 15.88 27.99
C LEU A 92 15.33 15.58 28.29
N SER A 93 15.82 15.99 29.47
CA SER A 93 17.18 15.68 29.91
C SER A 93 17.33 14.20 30.30
N ALA A 94 16.36 13.63 31.02
CA ALA A 94 16.33 12.23 31.42
C ALA A 94 16.30 11.30 30.20
N SER A 95 15.45 11.61 29.21
CA SER A 95 15.39 10.88 27.93
C SER A 95 16.74 10.88 27.21
N LYS A 96 17.40 12.03 27.04
CA LYS A 96 18.75 12.09 26.46
C LYS A 96 19.78 11.33 27.29
N HIS A 97 19.69 11.41 28.63
CA HIS A 97 20.63 10.74 29.52
C HIS A 97 20.44 9.21 29.51
N TYR A 98 19.20 8.71 29.42
CA TYR A 98 18.85 7.29 29.40
C TYR A 98 19.34 6.61 28.11
N ASN A 99 19.04 7.21 26.95
CA ASN A 99 19.54 6.76 25.64
C ASN A 99 21.08 6.91 25.48
N GLN A 100 21.77 7.57 26.43
CA GLN A 100 23.23 7.65 26.49
C GLN A 100 23.86 6.75 27.57
N LEU A 101 23.09 6.31 28.57
CA LEU A 101 23.54 5.45 29.67
C LEU A 101 23.49 3.96 29.32
N LEU A 102 22.55 3.56 28.47
CA LEU A 102 22.33 2.18 28.08
C LEU A 102 22.74 1.95 26.63
N HIS A 103 23.64 1.00 26.39
CA HIS A 103 23.96 0.47 25.05
C HIS A 103 22.84 -0.44 24.51
N LYS A 104 21.57 -0.03 24.65
CA LYS A 104 20.39 -0.68 24.09
C LYS A 104 20.03 -0.05 22.74
N SER A 105 19.37 -0.80 21.87
CA SER A 105 18.65 -0.28 20.71
C SER A 105 17.39 0.49 21.14
N SER A 106 16.78 1.24 20.22
CA SER A 106 15.62 2.09 20.52
C SER A 106 14.38 1.27 20.88
N LEU A 107 13.41 1.88 21.56
CA LEU A 107 12.13 1.23 21.86
C LEU A 107 11.41 0.75 20.59
N ASN A 108 11.58 1.45 19.46
CA ASN A 108 11.02 1.04 18.17
C ASN A 108 11.65 -0.29 17.71
N ASP A 109 12.98 -0.30 17.56
CA ASP A 109 13.74 -1.48 17.10
C ASP A 109 13.47 -2.69 17.98
N ARG A 110 13.34 -2.49 19.30
CA ARG A 110 13.04 -3.56 20.26
C ARG A 110 11.61 -4.08 20.13
N CYS A 111 10.62 -3.20 19.96
CA CYS A 111 9.25 -3.61 19.63
C CYS A 111 9.19 -4.39 18.31
N ILE A 112 9.88 -3.94 17.26
CA ILE A 112 9.99 -4.68 16.00
C ILE A 112 10.64 -6.05 16.23
N ASN A 113 11.78 -6.14 16.93
CA ASN A 113 12.44 -7.41 17.23
C ASN A 113 11.55 -8.38 18.05
N ILE A 114 10.76 -7.87 19.00
CA ILE A 114 9.78 -8.66 19.76
C ILE A 114 8.65 -9.15 18.84
N LEU A 115 8.09 -8.27 17.99
CA LEU A 115 7.05 -8.62 17.04
C LEU A 115 7.53 -9.68 16.03
N GLN A 116 8.76 -9.57 15.49
CA GLN A 116 9.35 -10.58 14.60
C GLN A 116 9.47 -11.95 15.28
N ARG A 117 9.88 -12.02 16.57
CA ARG A 117 9.87 -13.29 17.33
C ARG A 117 8.47 -13.91 17.42
N TYR A 118 7.42 -13.09 17.61
CA TYR A 118 6.05 -13.59 17.62
C TYR A 118 5.56 -14.00 16.22
N LYS A 119 6.00 -13.33 15.15
CA LYS A 119 5.77 -13.79 13.76
C LYS A 119 6.38 -15.17 13.54
N ASP A 120 7.64 -15.37 13.93
CA ASP A 120 8.32 -16.65 13.75
C ASP A 120 7.58 -17.77 14.48
N LEU A 121 7.00 -17.50 15.65
CA LEU A 121 6.15 -18.46 16.37
C LEU A 121 4.85 -18.77 15.62
N VAL A 122 4.19 -17.78 15.01
CA VAL A 122 3.02 -17.99 14.14
C VAL A 122 3.38 -18.88 12.95
N TYR A 123 4.48 -18.58 12.25
CA TYR A 123 4.93 -19.33 11.09
C TYR A 123 5.39 -20.77 11.44
N ASN A 124 5.88 -20.99 12.67
CA ASN A 124 6.12 -22.32 13.25
C ASN A 124 4.84 -22.99 13.80
N GLY A 125 3.64 -22.47 13.51
CA GLY A 125 2.35 -23.09 13.80
C GLY A 125 1.77 -22.82 15.19
N ASN A 126 2.27 -21.82 15.92
CA ASN A 126 1.73 -21.47 17.25
C ASN A 126 0.36 -20.78 17.15
N LYS A 127 -0.70 -21.60 17.25
CA LYS A 127 -2.11 -21.17 17.18
C LYS A 127 -2.52 -20.19 18.29
N GLU A 128 -1.86 -20.23 19.44
CA GLU A 128 -2.16 -19.36 20.59
C GLU A 128 -1.70 -17.93 20.32
N VAL A 129 -0.45 -17.76 19.90
CA VAL A 129 0.11 -16.47 19.43
C VAL A 129 -0.67 -15.96 18.22
N TYR A 130 -0.98 -16.84 17.25
CA TYR A 130 -1.73 -16.45 16.06
C TYR A 130 -3.14 -15.93 16.40
N SER A 131 -3.86 -16.56 17.33
CA SER A 131 -5.20 -16.14 17.73
C SER A 131 -5.22 -14.70 18.28
N VAL A 132 -4.25 -14.34 19.12
CA VAL A 132 -4.16 -12.99 19.70
C VAL A 132 -3.67 -11.97 18.67
N LEU A 133 -2.65 -12.31 17.86
CA LEU A 133 -2.18 -11.43 16.78
C LEU A 133 -3.26 -11.18 15.72
N GLN A 134 -4.04 -12.20 15.35
CA GLN A 134 -5.15 -12.05 14.40
C GLN A 134 -6.20 -11.07 14.95
N GLN A 135 -6.47 -11.07 16.26
CA GLN A 135 -7.40 -10.12 16.90
C GLN A 135 -6.80 -8.70 16.97
N ALA A 136 -5.52 -8.55 17.32
CA ALA A 136 -4.84 -7.26 17.30
C ALA A 136 -4.82 -6.63 15.90
N ILE A 137 -4.38 -7.37 14.88
CA ILE A 137 -4.41 -6.88 13.49
C ILE A 137 -5.84 -6.65 13.01
N ASN A 138 -6.82 -7.43 13.47
CA ASN A 138 -8.22 -7.21 13.11
C ASN A 138 -8.73 -5.82 13.47
N HIS A 139 -8.38 -5.30 14.66
CA HIS A 139 -8.79 -3.96 15.07
C HIS A 139 -8.08 -2.84 14.27
N LEU A 140 -6.92 -3.11 13.64
CA LEU A 140 -6.28 -2.19 12.71
C LEU A 140 -6.92 -2.18 11.31
N VAL A 141 -7.45 -3.32 10.83
CA VAL A 141 -8.07 -3.42 9.50
C VAL A 141 -9.59 -3.23 9.48
N THR A 142 -10.26 -3.30 10.64
CA THR A 142 -11.71 -3.14 10.76
C THR A 142 -12.09 -1.67 10.90
N ARG A 143 -12.71 -1.10 9.87
CA ARG A 143 -13.30 0.24 9.96
C ARG A 143 -14.66 0.16 10.64
N GLU A 144 -14.74 0.48 11.93
CA GLU A 144 -16.03 0.59 12.62
C GLU A 144 -16.95 1.58 11.89
N HIS A 145 -18.03 1.07 11.30
CA HIS A 145 -19.12 1.90 10.83
C HIS A 145 -19.84 2.44 12.06
N SER A 146 -19.57 3.71 12.40
CA SER A 146 -20.32 4.45 13.40
C SER A 146 -21.81 4.27 13.10
N ARG A 147 -22.54 3.72 14.07
CA ARG A 147 -23.86 3.10 13.85
C ARG A 147 -24.74 4.03 13.02
N GLN A 148 -25.05 3.64 11.77
CA GLN A 148 -26.12 4.29 11.02
C GLN A 148 -27.33 4.30 11.93
N ARG A 149 -27.82 5.50 12.27
CA ARG A 149 -29.00 5.65 13.11
C ARG A 149 -30.12 4.86 12.43
N THR A 150 -30.55 3.78 13.07
CA THR A 150 -31.72 3.01 12.66
C THR A 150 -32.96 3.88 12.88
N SER A 151 -33.22 4.76 11.92
CA SER A 151 -34.50 5.46 11.79
C SER A 151 -35.58 4.40 11.71
N ASN A 152 -36.50 4.42 12.67
CA ASN A 152 -37.39 3.30 12.96
C ASN A 152 -38.22 2.89 11.71
N ILE A 153 -37.84 1.80 11.05
CA ILE A 153 -38.63 1.19 9.95
C ILE A 153 -39.79 0.36 10.55
N THR A 154 -40.63 1.05 11.33
CA THR A 154 -41.87 0.54 11.93
C THR A 154 -43.04 1.51 11.73
N SER A 155 -42.90 2.51 10.86
CA SER A 155 -43.98 3.43 10.49
C SER A 155 -43.96 3.86 9.01
N ILE A 156 -44.21 2.92 8.08
CA ILE A 156 -44.93 3.09 6.79
C ILE A 156 -45.38 1.69 6.30
N LEU A 157 -46.27 1.08 7.08
CA LEU A 157 -47.11 -0.04 6.64
C LEU A 157 -48.52 0.12 7.22
N LYS A 158 -49.39 0.77 6.45
CA LYS A 158 -50.85 0.65 6.60
C LYS A 158 -51.48 0.49 5.21
N PRO A 159 -52.64 -0.19 5.10
CA PRO A 159 -53.07 -0.77 3.82
C PRO A 159 -53.70 0.26 2.88
N ILE A 160 -53.73 -0.12 1.60
CA ILE A 160 -54.64 0.47 0.60
C ILE A 160 -56.07 0.02 0.94
N ASP A 161 -57.01 0.94 1.02
CA ASP A 161 -58.45 0.64 0.97
C ASP A 161 -59.23 1.74 0.24
N GLN A 162 -60.42 1.44 -0.26
CA GLN A 162 -60.95 2.11 -1.46
C GLN A 162 -62.08 3.15 -1.27
N SER A 163 -62.05 4.15 -2.16
CA SER A 163 -63.20 4.90 -2.73
C SER A 163 -63.96 5.95 -1.88
N SER A 164 -64.00 7.18 -2.38
CA SER A 164 -65.24 7.84 -2.92
C SER A 164 -64.95 9.28 -3.37
N THR A 165 -65.90 9.93 -4.06
CA THR A 165 -65.71 11.16 -4.88
C THR A 165 -66.50 12.37 -4.34
N PRO A 166 -66.70 13.50 -5.07
CA PRO A 166 -65.71 14.57 -5.29
C PRO A 166 -66.28 15.98 -4.92
N LYS A 167 -65.53 17.08 -5.17
CA LYS A 167 -66.13 18.41 -5.43
C LYS A 167 -65.22 19.38 -6.21
N ILE A 168 -65.82 20.45 -6.74
CA ILE A 168 -65.34 21.26 -7.89
C ILE A 168 -65.40 22.77 -7.56
N LYS A 169 -64.40 23.54 -8.04
CA LYS A 169 -64.46 24.88 -8.70
C LYS A 169 -63.02 25.34 -9.03
N GLU A 170 -62.66 25.69 -10.28
CA GLU A 170 -62.98 26.91 -11.09
C GLU A 170 -62.39 28.21 -10.52
N GLU A 171 -61.70 29.10 -11.27
CA GLU A 171 -61.17 29.05 -12.67
C GLU A 171 -59.71 29.64 -12.65
N ARG A 172 -59.05 30.35 -13.59
CA ARG A 172 -59.39 31.06 -14.84
C ARG A 172 -58.13 31.26 -15.74
N ARG A 173 -58.18 30.81 -17.00
CA ARG A 173 -57.54 31.39 -18.25
C ARG A 173 -56.02 31.75 -18.28
N ASN A 174 -55.20 31.09 -19.10
CA ASN A 174 -54.83 31.40 -20.52
C ASN A 174 -53.64 32.41 -20.69
N ARG A 175 -52.77 32.40 -21.73
CA ARG A 175 -52.71 31.65 -23.03
C ARG A 175 -51.31 31.80 -23.72
N LYS A 176 -50.79 30.71 -24.34
CA LYS A 176 -49.93 30.66 -25.59
C LYS A 176 -48.59 31.47 -25.60
N ARG A 177 -47.59 31.21 -26.49
CA ARG A 177 -47.46 30.36 -27.71
C ARG A 177 -46.00 29.84 -27.87
N ARG A 178 -45.65 29.20 -29.02
CA ARG A 178 -44.36 28.55 -29.34
C ARG A 178 -43.60 29.24 -30.49
N HIS A 179 -42.35 28.79 -30.69
CA HIS A 179 -41.54 28.68 -31.92
C HIS A 179 -40.49 29.79 -32.22
N ASP A 180 -39.23 29.43 -31.94
CA ASP A 180 -38.12 29.09 -32.88
C ASP A 180 -37.55 30.10 -33.91
N GLU A 181 -36.29 29.80 -34.26
CA GLU A 181 -35.45 30.23 -35.42
C GLU A 181 -34.65 31.57 -35.40
N ILE A 182 -33.32 31.42 -35.25
CA ILE A 182 -32.21 31.90 -36.13
C ILE A 182 -32.15 33.39 -36.54
N THR A 183 -31.01 34.07 -36.25
CA THR A 183 -30.05 34.65 -37.24
C THR A 183 -28.80 35.21 -36.52
N GLU A 184 -27.70 35.38 -37.26
CA GLU A 184 -26.29 35.58 -36.85
C GLU A 184 -25.85 37.07 -36.71
N ALA A 185 -24.53 37.27 -36.48
CA ALA A 185 -23.72 38.49 -36.77
C ALA A 185 -23.86 39.72 -35.83
N GLU A 186 -22.87 40.61 -35.63
CA GLU A 186 -21.41 40.63 -35.90
C GLU A 186 -20.72 41.78 -35.08
N GLY A 187 -19.38 41.82 -35.03
CA GLY A 187 -18.56 42.92 -34.44
C GLY A 187 -18.27 42.76 -32.93
N SER A 188 -17.03 42.86 -32.41
CA SER A 188 -15.99 43.92 -32.47
C SER A 188 -16.35 45.15 -31.63
N ASP A 189 -15.46 45.76 -30.82
CA ASP A 189 -13.99 45.60 -30.76
C ASP A 189 -13.41 45.99 -29.39
N ASP A 190 -12.06 45.98 -29.31
CA ASP A 190 -11.19 46.65 -28.33
C ASP A 190 -10.98 46.10 -26.89
N THR A 191 -9.85 46.51 -26.32
CA THR A 191 -9.22 46.00 -25.09
C THR A 191 -8.73 47.18 -24.19
N PRO A 192 -7.77 47.02 -23.26
CA PRO A 192 -7.91 46.42 -21.93
C PRO A 192 -7.68 47.43 -20.78
N ILE A 193 -8.10 47.12 -19.55
CA ILE A 193 -7.65 47.82 -18.33
C ILE A 193 -7.28 46.82 -17.24
N VAL A 194 -6.14 47.05 -16.56
CA VAL A 194 -5.62 46.25 -15.44
C VAL A 194 -5.29 47.16 -14.26
N ILE A 195 -6.07 47.04 -13.18
CA ILE A 195 -5.76 47.43 -11.78
C ILE A 195 -6.61 46.46 -10.94
N SER A 196 -6.11 45.51 -10.14
CA SER A 196 -5.17 45.51 -9.00
C SER A 196 -5.78 45.98 -7.66
N ASP A 197 -5.40 45.25 -6.61
CA ASP A 197 -5.37 45.59 -5.19
C ASP A 197 -6.69 45.79 -4.41
N SER A 198 -6.91 44.89 -3.44
CA SER A 198 -7.55 45.18 -2.14
C SER A 198 -7.15 44.08 -1.14
N GLU A 199 -6.28 44.40 -0.19
CA GLU A 199 -6.23 43.68 1.09
C GLU A 199 -7.25 44.35 2.05
N ASP A 200 -7.81 43.61 3.01
CA ASP A 200 -7.76 43.98 4.44
C ASP A 200 -8.69 43.12 5.33
N ASP A 201 -8.06 42.58 6.36
CA ASP A 201 -8.43 42.53 7.79
C ASP A 201 -9.90 42.36 8.25
N TYR A 202 -10.12 41.41 9.16
CA TYR A 202 -11.34 41.29 9.97
C TYR A 202 -10.99 40.97 11.43
N ASN A 203 -11.30 41.91 12.33
CA ASN A 203 -10.92 41.88 13.74
C ASN A 203 -11.91 41.13 14.66
N ASP A 204 -11.37 40.73 15.82
CA ASP A 204 -12.03 40.09 16.95
C ASP A 204 -12.83 41.08 17.83
N PRO A 205 -14.01 40.72 18.38
CA PRO A 205 -14.72 41.51 19.39
C PRO A 205 -14.67 40.89 20.80
N ASP A 206 -13.67 41.27 21.58
CA ASP A 206 -13.54 40.98 23.02
C ASP A 206 -14.71 41.62 23.83
N PHE A 207 -15.21 40.95 24.89
CA PHE A 207 -16.26 41.49 25.76
C PHE A 207 -16.12 41.06 27.23
N ARG A 208 -16.19 42.03 28.15
CA ARG A 208 -15.81 41.85 29.56
C ARG A 208 -16.97 41.50 30.52
N LEU A 209 -16.63 40.59 31.43
CA LEU A 209 -17.09 40.38 32.81
C LEU A 209 -18.08 41.38 33.44
N SER A 210 -19.07 40.81 34.14
CA SER A 210 -19.64 41.33 35.40
C SER A 210 -19.75 40.18 36.42
N HIS A 211 -19.46 40.46 37.69
CA HIS A 211 -19.66 39.53 38.81
C HIS A 211 -21.07 39.67 39.39
N GLU A 212 -21.67 38.56 39.84
CA GLU A 212 -22.38 38.51 41.13
C GLU A 212 -22.46 37.06 41.66
N SER A 213 -22.75 36.89 42.95
CA SER A 213 -22.45 35.66 43.70
C SER A 213 -23.64 35.15 44.53
N GLN A 214 -23.76 33.81 44.69
CA GLN A 214 -24.44 33.23 45.84
C GLN A 214 -24.03 31.77 46.15
N GLU A 215 -24.17 31.38 47.42
CA GLU A 215 -23.75 30.11 48.02
C GLU A 215 -24.91 29.10 48.07
N GLY A 216 -24.65 27.78 48.25
CA GLY A 216 -25.70 26.78 47.99
C GLY A 216 -25.69 25.39 48.66
N SER A 217 -24.91 25.13 49.71
CA SER A 217 -24.99 23.93 50.60
C SER A 217 -24.81 22.50 49.99
N ALA A 218 -24.41 21.53 50.83
CA ALA A 218 -24.22 20.12 50.48
C ALA A 218 -25.11 19.20 51.35
N SER A 219 -25.28 17.92 50.97
CA SER A 219 -25.18 16.74 51.90
C SER A 219 -25.54 15.37 51.29
N ALA A 220 -24.73 14.37 51.68
CA ALA A 220 -25.07 12.98 52.08
C ALA A 220 -25.82 11.98 51.15
N ASP A 221 -25.09 10.92 50.78
CA ASP A 221 -25.36 9.49 51.02
C ASP A 221 -26.75 8.85 50.81
N VAL A 222 -26.79 7.84 49.92
CA VAL A 222 -27.48 6.56 50.19
C VAL A 222 -26.64 5.38 49.66
N PHE A 223 -26.19 4.49 50.55
CA PHE A 223 -25.56 3.21 50.20
C PHE A 223 -26.54 2.25 49.50
N LYS A 224 -26.07 1.55 48.45
CA LYS A 224 -26.58 0.22 48.06
C LYS A 224 -25.44 -0.71 47.67
N SER A 225 -25.49 -1.94 48.19
CA SER A 225 -24.45 -2.97 48.07
C SER A 225 -24.39 -3.61 46.67
N PRO A 226 -23.25 -4.19 46.25
CA PRO A 226 -23.06 -4.63 44.87
C PRO A 226 -23.83 -5.93 44.55
N SER A 227 -24.66 -5.88 43.51
CA SER A 227 -25.15 -7.07 42.81
C SER A 227 -24.08 -7.58 41.84
N GLN A 228 -23.79 -8.87 41.89
CA GLN A 228 -22.77 -9.52 41.04
C GLN A 228 -23.04 -9.30 39.55
N THR A 229 -22.12 -8.60 38.87
CA THR A 229 -21.96 -8.65 37.43
C THR A 229 -20.56 -9.19 37.13
N ASN A 230 -20.47 -10.18 36.24
CA ASN A 230 -19.18 -10.66 35.73
C ASN A 230 -18.64 -9.66 34.70
N GLY A 231 -18.16 -8.52 35.18
CA GLY A 231 -17.53 -7.49 34.36
C GLY A 231 -16.16 -7.94 33.87
N THR A 232 -16.05 -8.24 32.58
CA THR A 232 -14.77 -8.41 31.89
C THR A 232 -13.91 -7.14 31.99
N LEU A 233 -12.59 -7.31 32.12
CA LEU A 233 -11.63 -6.24 32.40
C LEU A 233 -11.41 -5.20 31.28
N SER A 234 -12.20 -5.21 30.19
CA SER A 234 -12.00 -4.37 28.99
C SER A 234 -12.27 -2.87 29.20
N GLY A 235 -12.31 -2.39 30.44
CA GLY A 235 -12.54 -0.98 30.78
C GLY A 235 -11.26 -0.16 31.02
N SER A 236 -10.14 -0.79 31.39
CA SER A 236 -8.93 -0.05 31.82
C SER A 236 -8.08 0.53 30.69
N TRP A 237 -8.24 0.03 29.47
CA TRP A 237 -7.43 0.43 28.30
C TRP A 237 -8.14 1.40 27.33
N ILE A 238 -9.41 1.75 27.59
CA ILE A 238 -10.20 2.57 26.67
C ILE A 238 -9.70 4.01 26.68
N GLY A 239 -9.17 4.46 25.53
CA GLY A 239 -8.65 5.81 25.35
C GLY A 239 -7.20 6.00 25.84
N LEU A 240 -6.46 4.92 26.08
CA LEU A 240 -5.06 4.97 26.47
C LEU A 240 -4.22 5.73 25.44
N ARG A 241 -3.29 6.53 25.95
CA ARG A 241 -2.30 7.30 25.20
C ARG A 241 -0.89 6.85 25.53
N LEU A 242 0.03 7.14 24.62
CA LEU A 242 1.45 6.89 24.69
C LEU A 242 2.14 8.17 24.20
N PHE A 243 2.89 8.84 25.07
CA PHE A 243 3.47 10.16 24.80
C PHE A 243 2.40 11.17 24.31
N ASP A 244 1.34 11.29 25.12
CA ASP A 244 0.15 12.15 24.92
C ASP A 244 -0.75 11.84 23.71
N GLU A 245 -0.33 11.00 22.76
CA GLU A 245 -1.11 10.61 21.58
C GLU A 245 -1.78 9.23 21.74
N PRO A 246 -2.97 8.98 21.16
CA PRO A 246 -3.67 7.70 21.30
C PRO A 246 -2.90 6.52 20.67
N LEU A 247 -3.17 5.30 21.15
CA LEU A 247 -2.69 4.08 20.49
C LEU A 247 -3.12 4.01 19.02
N LEU A 248 -2.37 3.28 18.19
CA LEU A 248 -2.60 3.18 16.74
C LEU A 248 -4.03 2.70 16.42
N LYS A 249 -4.53 1.69 17.16
CA LYS A 249 -5.93 1.25 17.06
C LYS A 249 -6.91 2.37 17.39
N ASP A 250 -6.72 3.03 18.53
CA ASP A 250 -7.65 4.01 19.07
C ASP A 250 -7.68 5.26 18.18
N GLN A 251 -6.57 5.62 17.53
CA GLN A 251 -6.53 6.69 16.52
C GLN A 251 -7.43 6.38 15.31
N PHE A 252 -7.53 5.12 14.88
CA PHE A 252 -8.40 4.73 13.77
C PHE A 252 -9.89 4.89 14.16
N HIS A 253 -10.27 4.49 15.39
CA HIS A 253 -11.62 4.71 15.93
C HIS A 253 -11.94 6.20 16.19
N LEU A 254 -11.06 6.90 16.91
CA LEU A 254 -11.22 8.30 17.34
C LEU A 254 -11.28 9.28 16.18
N SER A 255 -10.69 8.95 15.02
CA SER A 255 -10.76 9.79 13.82
C SER A 255 -12.16 9.87 13.18
N GLU A 256 -13.20 9.26 13.75
CA GLU A 256 -14.47 8.93 13.07
C GLU A 256 -14.26 8.05 11.82
N GLY A 257 -13.18 7.26 11.79
CA GLY A 257 -12.73 6.56 10.59
C GLY A 257 -12.30 7.51 9.47
N ARG A 258 -11.84 8.73 9.76
CA ARG A 258 -11.22 9.66 8.78
C ARG A 258 -9.74 9.35 8.54
N PHE A 259 -9.12 8.50 9.34
CA PHE A 259 -7.77 7.96 9.16
C PHE A 259 -7.77 6.48 9.54
N GLY A 260 -7.15 5.63 8.74
CA GLY A 260 -6.93 4.22 9.04
C GLY A 260 -5.71 3.67 8.31
N MET A 261 -5.63 2.34 8.21
CA MET A 261 -4.49 1.63 7.63
C MET A 261 -4.09 2.11 6.22
N TRP A 262 -5.05 2.48 5.37
CA TRP A 262 -4.75 3.01 4.02
C TRP A 262 -4.21 4.43 4.03
N GLU A 263 -4.70 5.31 4.90
CA GLU A 263 -4.08 6.62 5.10
C GLU A 263 -2.68 6.51 5.72
N LEU A 264 -2.42 5.52 6.58
CA LEU A 264 -1.08 5.20 7.07
C LEU A 264 -0.14 4.78 5.93
N ILE A 265 -0.52 3.77 5.12
CA ILE A 265 0.24 3.34 3.93
C ILE A 265 0.55 4.51 3.00
N ASN A 266 -0.44 5.36 2.73
CA ASN A 266 -0.31 6.54 1.89
C ASN A 266 0.66 7.59 2.48
N TRP A 267 0.67 7.75 3.81
CA TRP A 267 1.58 8.63 4.54
C TRP A 267 3.02 8.10 4.56
N THR A 268 3.21 6.80 4.82
CA THR A 268 4.53 6.15 4.81
C THR A 268 5.22 6.33 3.44
N PHE A 269 4.53 6.03 2.34
CA PHE A 269 5.09 6.19 1.00
C PHE A 269 5.27 7.68 0.58
N TYR A 270 4.49 8.60 1.15
CA TYR A 270 4.72 10.04 1.00
C TYR A 270 6.00 10.48 1.71
N CYS A 271 6.25 10.01 2.92
CA CYS A 271 7.50 10.23 3.65
C CYS A 271 8.71 9.67 2.89
N ALA A 272 8.62 8.46 2.32
CA ALA A 272 9.69 7.88 1.50
C ALA A 272 10.06 8.80 0.31
N GLY A 273 9.06 9.26 -0.46
CA GLY A 273 9.27 10.16 -1.60
C GLY A 273 9.70 11.58 -1.23
N LEU A 274 9.34 12.05 -0.03
CA LEU A 274 9.79 13.33 0.50
C LEU A 274 11.24 13.25 0.98
N SER A 275 11.58 12.23 1.77
CA SER A 275 12.95 11.93 2.22
C SER A 275 13.93 11.71 1.05
N THR A 276 13.53 10.92 0.05
CA THR A 276 14.30 10.70 -1.19
C THR A 276 14.63 12.02 -1.91
N SER A 277 13.82 13.06 -1.74
CA SER A 277 14.09 14.40 -2.32
C SER A 277 15.16 15.22 -1.59
N PHE A 278 15.71 14.71 -0.49
CA PHE A 278 16.80 15.28 0.31
C PHE A 278 17.99 14.32 0.47
N TYR A 279 17.98 13.19 -0.26
CA TYR A 279 19.10 12.26 -0.31
C TYR A 279 20.39 12.97 -0.77
N PRO A 280 21.59 12.69 -0.22
CA PRO A 280 21.97 11.54 0.61
C PRO A 280 21.89 11.73 2.13
N GLN A 281 21.10 12.69 2.64
CA GLN A 281 21.00 12.90 4.09
C GLN A 281 19.98 11.93 4.73
N LYS A 282 20.41 10.70 5.08
CA LYS A 282 19.58 9.70 5.80
C LYS A 282 19.03 10.15 7.17
N ASN A 283 19.40 11.32 7.67
CA ASN A 283 18.97 11.82 8.98
C ASN A 283 17.80 12.82 8.90
N THR A 284 16.88 12.67 7.93
CA THR A 284 15.64 13.48 7.88
C THR A 284 14.59 12.95 8.86
N ASN A 285 13.63 13.81 9.24
CA ASN A 285 12.45 13.33 9.96
C ASN A 285 11.58 12.42 9.08
N CYS A 286 11.51 12.70 7.77
CA CYS A 286 10.78 11.83 6.84
C CYS A 286 11.37 10.42 6.77
N HIS A 287 12.70 10.25 6.79
CA HIS A 287 13.34 8.93 6.82
C HIS A 287 12.96 8.15 8.09
N ALA A 288 13.13 8.75 9.26
CA ALA A 288 12.84 8.08 10.54
C ALA A 288 11.34 7.75 10.71
N ILE A 289 10.43 8.55 10.14
CA ILE A 289 8.99 8.26 10.11
C ILE A 289 8.68 7.15 9.09
N TYR A 290 9.29 7.22 7.90
CA TYR A 290 9.18 6.18 6.87
C TYR A 290 9.63 4.81 7.40
N GLU A 291 10.83 4.72 7.97
CA GLU A 291 11.45 3.48 8.46
C GLU A 291 10.59 2.79 9.53
N ALA A 292 10.16 3.54 10.56
CA ALA A 292 9.31 3.02 11.64
C ALA A 292 7.96 2.48 11.11
N GLN A 293 7.29 3.28 10.27
CA GLN A 293 6.00 2.87 9.72
C GLN A 293 6.13 1.73 8.71
N ALA A 294 7.17 1.72 7.85
CA ALA A 294 7.41 0.67 6.87
C ALA A 294 7.70 -0.68 7.55
N ASN A 295 8.56 -0.70 8.58
CA ASN A 295 8.82 -1.91 9.38
C ASN A 295 7.54 -2.44 10.07
N THR A 296 6.68 -1.54 10.57
CA THR A 296 5.38 -1.92 11.13
C THR A 296 4.43 -2.47 10.07
N LEU A 297 4.31 -1.81 8.92
CA LEU A 297 3.47 -2.25 7.80
C LEU A 297 3.93 -3.60 7.23
N LEU A 298 5.25 -3.85 7.13
CA LEU A 298 5.80 -5.15 6.75
C LEU A 298 5.35 -6.26 7.70
N PHE A 299 5.46 -6.05 9.03
CA PHE A 299 4.96 -7.02 10.02
C PHE A 299 3.45 -7.25 9.90
N VAL A 300 2.65 -6.19 9.75
CA VAL A 300 1.20 -6.33 9.60
C VAL A 300 0.83 -7.09 8.32
N PHE A 301 1.51 -6.82 7.21
CA PHE A 301 1.27 -7.55 5.96
C PHE A 301 1.75 -9.00 6.00
N ASP A 302 2.83 -9.35 6.70
CA ASP A 302 3.20 -10.75 6.95
C ASP A 302 2.06 -11.53 7.64
N ILE A 303 1.43 -10.95 8.67
CA ILE A 303 0.29 -11.57 9.37
C ILE A 303 -0.96 -11.63 8.48
N ILE A 304 -1.19 -10.63 7.62
CA ILE A 304 -2.29 -10.64 6.63
C ILE A 304 -2.06 -11.72 5.56
N GLU A 305 -0.84 -11.88 5.03
CA GLU A 305 -0.49 -12.97 4.10
C GLU A 305 -0.72 -14.33 4.73
N TYR A 306 -0.18 -14.56 5.93
CA TYR A 306 -0.31 -15.82 6.65
C TYR A 306 -1.79 -16.15 6.93
N ASN A 307 -2.58 -15.15 7.34
CA ASN A 307 -4.03 -15.29 7.49
C ASN A 307 -4.73 -15.64 6.17
N LEU A 308 -4.41 -14.94 5.08
CA LEU A 308 -5.02 -15.14 3.77
C LEU A 308 -4.75 -16.55 3.22
N VAL A 309 -3.48 -16.99 3.22
CA VAL A 309 -3.09 -18.32 2.72
C VAL A 309 -3.78 -19.43 3.52
N ASN A 310 -3.70 -19.40 4.85
CA ASN A 310 -4.34 -20.44 5.67
C ASN A 310 -5.87 -20.42 5.56
N THR A 311 -6.51 -19.24 5.55
CA THR A 311 -7.97 -19.14 5.43
C THR A 311 -8.46 -19.63 4.06
N LEU A 312 -7.71 -19.41 2.99
CA LEU A 312 -8.04 -19.97 1.67
C LEU A 312 -7.88 -21.50 1.67
N ASN A 313 -6.79 -22.03 2.21
CA ASN A 313 -6.58 -23.48 2.32
C ASN A 313 -7.72 -24.15 3.12
N ASP A 314 -8.18 -23.52 4.22
CA ASP A 314 -9.33 -23.97 5.03
C ASP A 314 -10.67 -23.88 4.27
N ILE A 315 -10.88 -22.88 3.40
CA ILE A 315 -12.11 -22.75 2.56
C ILE A 315 -12.16 -23.82 1.47
N PHE A 316 -11.02 -24.13 0.84
CA PHE A 316 -10.94 -24.99 -0.34
C PHE A 316 -10.62 -26.45 -0.02
N GLU A 317 -10.34 -26.79 1.25
CA GLU A 317 -9.94 -28.12 1.72
C GLU A 317 -8.69 -28.70 1.00
N ASP A 318 -7.81 -27.80 0.50
CA ASP A 318 -6.62 -28.12 -0.31
C ASP A 318 -5.40 -27.32 0.21
N GLN A 319 -4.20 -27.85 -0.02
CA GLN A 319 -2.95 -27.09 0.15
C GLN A 319 -2.74 -26.07 -0.99
N ASP A 320 -3.43 -26.25 -2.12
CA ASP A 320 -3.45 -25.34 -3.25
C ASP A 320 -4.89 -25.01 -3.69
N PRO A 321 -5.47 -23.90 -3.20
CA PRO A 321 -6.86 -23.53 -3.48
C PRO A 321 -7.11 -23.25 -4.97
N TYR A 322 -6.10 -22.80 -5.73
CA TYR A 322 -6.27 -22.44 -7.15
C TYR A 322 -6.24 -23.66 -8.06
N VAL A 323 -5.42 -24.67 -7.73
CA VAL A 323 -5.44 -25.96 -8.40
C VAL A 323 -6.77 -26.68 -8.19
N THR A 324 -7.44 -26.50 -7.04
CA THR A 324 -8.80 -27.00 -6.81
C THR A 324 -9.88 -26.16 -7.50
N LEU A 325 -9.73 -24.84 -7.61
CA LEU A 325 -10.59 -23.96 -8.42
C LEU A 325 -10.57 -24.35 -9.91
N CYS A 326 -9.39 -24.49 -10.54
CA CYS A 326 -9.28 -24.82 -11.97
C CYS A 326 -9.86 -26.21 -12.33
N LYS A 327 -9.93 -27.14 -11.36
CA LYS A 327 -10.55 -28.46 -11.53
C LYS A 327 -12.06 -28.49 -11.21
N SER A 328 -12.57 -27.46 -10.57
CA SER A 328 -13.94 -27.42 -10.04
C SER A 328 -14.93 -26.82 -11.04
N SER A 329 -16.20 -27.19 -10.90
CA SER A 329 -17.25 -26.68 -11.80
C SER A 329 -17.55 -25.21 -11.51
N THR A 330 -17.88 -24.45 -12.55
CA THR A 330 -18.15 -23.00 -12.48
C THR A 330 -19.14 -22.60 -11.38
N ASN A 331 -20.14 -23.44 -11.09
CA ASN A 331 -21.07 -23.24 -9.96
C ASN A 331 -20.41 -23.41 -8.58
N LYS A 332 -19.51 -24.38 -8.39
CA LYS A 332 -18.73 -24.52 -7.14
C LYS A 332 -17.82 -23.30 -6.96
N ASN A 333 -17.07 -22.94 -8.00
CA ASN A 333 -16.15 -21.82 -7.98
C ASN A 333 -16.90 -20.54 -7.56
N ARG A 334 -18.09 -20.30 -8.14
CA ARG A 334 -18.93 -19.14 -7.80
C ARG A 334 -19.34 -19.12 -6.31
N PHE A 335 -19.66 -20.25 -5.71
CA PHE A 335 -19.96 -20.31 -4.27
C PHE A 335 -18.70 -20.01 -3.43
N ALA A 336 -17.54 -20.52 -3.84
CA ALA A 336 -16.29 -20.26 -3.15
C ALA A 336 -15.83 -18.80 -3.26
N SER A 337 -16.00 -18.13 -4.41
CA SER A 337 -15.72 -16.70 -4.56
C SER A 337 -16.63 -15.85 -3.66
N LEU A 338 -17.92 -16.15 -3.59
CA LEU A 338 -18.84 -15.47 -2.66
C LEU A 338 -18.44 -15.70 -1.20
N GLN A 339 -18.01 -16.92 -0.84
CA GLN A 339 -17.45 -17.19 0.48
C GLN A 339 -16.19 -16.34 0.74
N VAL A 340 -15.24 -16.24 -0.19
CA VAL A 340 -14.02 -15.43 -0.03
C VAL A 340 -14.31 -13.91 -0.02
N GLU A 341 -15.35 -13.45 -0.72
CA GLU A 341 -15.80 -12.06 -0.71
C GLU A 341 -16.39 -11.67 0.67
N ASP A 342 -17.33 -12.49 1.18
CA ASP A 342 -18.03 -12.26 2.45
C ASP A 342 -17.27 -12.76 3.70
N ASN A 343 -16.20 -13.56 3.57
CA ASN A 343 -15.54 -14.16 4.73
C ASN A 343 -14.73 -13.14 5.54
N SER A 344 -15.37 -12.65 6.60
CA SER A 344 -14.79 -11.71 7.54
C SER A 344 -13.55 -12.24 8.29
N SER A 345 -13.22 -13.54 8.31
CA SER A 345 -11.97 -14.03 8.89
C SER A 345 -10.73 -13.71 8.04
N ILE A 346 -10.91 -13.30 6.78
CA ILE A 346 -9.84 -12.80 5.90
C ILE A 346 -9.57 -11.33 6.24
N LEU A 347 -8.45 -11.07 6.93
CA LEU A 347 -8.00 -9.74 7.32
C LEU A 347 -7.84 -8.79 6.12
N LEU A 348 -7.39 -9.32 4.98
CA LEU A 348 -7.32 -8.54 3.73
C LEU A 348 -8.71 -8.09 3.26
N SER A 349 -9.75 -8.92 3.34
CA SER A 349 -11.10 -8.54 2.90
C SER A 349 -11.62 -7.38 3.77
N ARG A 350 -11.45 -7.44 5.09
CA ARG A 350 -11.74 -6.32 6.01
C ARG A 350 -10.94 -5.05 5.65
N LEU A 351 -9.64 -5.19 5.37
CA LEU A 351 -8.79 -4.08 4.94
C LEU A 351 -9.28 -3.45 3.62
N LEU A 352 -9.63 -4.25 2.61
CA LEU A 352 -10.14 -3.78 1.33
C LEU A 352 -11.50 -3.07 1.48
N GLN A 353 -12.42 -3.66 2.26
CA GLN A 353 -13.71 -3.05 2.59
C GLN A 353 -13.56 -1.67 3.24
N SER A 354 -12.49 -1.44 4.01
CA SER A 354 -12.23 -0.13 4.63
C SER A 354 -12.00 1.01 3.62
N LEU A 355 -11.62 0.74 2.36
CA LEU A 355 -11.50 1.75 1.30
C LEU A 355 -12.84 2.47 1.04
N GLY A 356 -13.95 1.72 1.06
CA GLY A 356 -15.31 2.22 0.85
C GLY A 356 -16.18 1.28 0.02
N TYR A 357 -17.46 1.61 -0.10
CA TYR A 357 -18.50 0.72 -0.66
C TYR A 357 -18.39 0.43 -2.17
N LEU A 358 -17.61 1.20 -2.93
CA LEU A 358 -17.42 1.01 -4.37
C LEU A 358 -16.23 0.09 -4.65
N GLN A 359 -16.49 -1.21 -4.74
CA GLN A 359 -15.50 -2.24 -5.14
C GLN A 359 -14.79 -1.87 -6.45
N SER A 360 -15.50 -1.27 -7.41
CA SER A 360 -14.96 -0.82 -8.70
C SER A 360 -13.92 0.32 -8.61
N GLN A 361 -13.65 0.84 -7.42
CA GLN A 361 -12.61 1.85 -7.15
C GLN A 361 -11.51 1.32 -6.23
N TRP A 362 -11.55 0.04 -5.81
CA TRP A 362 -10.58 -0.51 -4.86
C TRP A 362 -9.17 -0.54 -5.46
N TYR A 363 -8.97 -1.16 -6.62
CA TYR A 363 -7.63 -1.29 -7.20
C TYR A 363 -6.99 0.05 -7.59
N ASP A 364 -7.75 0.98 -8.19
CA ASP A 364 -7.27 2.34 -8.50
C ASP A 364 -6.71 3.03 -7.24
N ARG A 365 -7.48 3.03 -6.15
CA ARG A 365 -7.09 3.69 -4.88
C ARG A 365 -5.99 2.96 -4.12
N ILE A 366 -5.94 1.63 -4.18
CA ILE A 366 -4.80 0.85 -3.66
C ILE A 366 -3.53 1.28 -4.39
N VAL A 367 -3.58 1.34 -5.72
CA VAL A 367 -2.42 1.70 -6.54
C VAL A 367 -2.08 3.19 -6.42
N GLU A 368 -3.04 4.09 -6.19
CA GLU A 368 -2.80 5.49 -5.84
C GLU A 368 -1.98 5.61 -4.54
N PHE A 369 -2.41 4.93 -3.47
CA PHE A 369 -1.71 4.97 -2.18
C PHE A 369 -0.35 4.24 -2.24
N VAL A 370 -0.31 3.04 -2.84
CA VAL A 370 0.89 2.19 -2.90
C VAL A 370 1.98 2.74 -3.82
N PHE A 371 1.65 3.57 -4.82
CA PHE A 371 2.65 4.21 -5.71
C PHE A 371 2.85 5.72 -5.43
N ASN A 372 2.35 6.23 -4.31
CA ASN A 372 2.68 7.58 -3.85
C ASN A 372 4.20 7.73 -3.57
N GLY A 373 4.75 8.93 -3.67
CA GLY A 373 6.18 9.20 -3.43
C GLY A 373 7.12 8.95 -4.61
N LEU A 374 6.75 8.06 -5.55
CA LEU A 374 7.62 7.65 -6.67
C LEU A 374 7.68 8.64 -7.84
N THR A 375 6.79 9.65 -7.87
CA THR A 375 6.76 10.69 -8.91
C THR A 375 6.65 12.09 -8.28
N ARG A 376 5.94 13.04 -8.90
CA ARG A 376 5.66 14.34 -8.30
C ARG A 376 4.80 14.14 -7.05
N LEU A 377 5.30 14.57 -5.89
CA LEU A 377 4.52 14.49 -4.64
C LEU A 377 3.14 15.15 -4.80
N PRO A 378 2.05 14.47 -4.40
CA PRO A 378 0.71 15.04 -4.33
C PRO A 378 0.59 16.04 -3.16
N PRO A 379 -0.60 16.63 -2.93
CA PRO A 379 -0.91 17.25 -1.64
C PRO A 379 -0.55 16.34 -0.46
N CYS A 380 -0.11 16.93 0.64
CA CYS A 380 0.28 16.19 1.85
C CYS A 380 -0.89 15.31 2.33
N PRO A 381 -0.69 13.99 2.52
CA PRO A 381 -1.69 13.14 3.17
C PRO A 381 -2.00 13.63 4.59
N LYS A 382 -3.05 13.05 5.17
CA LYS A 382 -3.23 13.07 6.62
C LYS A 382 -2.08 12.27 7.25
N THR A 383 -1.61 12.70 8.41
CA THR A 383 -0.61 11.98 9.21
C THR A 383 -1.30 11.06 10.22
N CYS A 384 -0.60 10.05 10.72
CA CYS A 384 -1.15 9.22 11.80
C CYS A 384 -1.17 10.02 13.10
N TYR A 385 -0.06 10.71 13.38
CA TYR A 385 0.16 11.47 14.60
C TYR A 385 0.25 12.97 14.29
N GLN A 386 -0.16 13.83 15.23
CA GLN A 386 -0.07 15.29 15.03
C GLN A 386 1.39 15.73 15.03
N HIS A 387 2.22 15.11 15.88
CA HIS A 387 3.65 15.39 15.99
C HIS A 387 4.39 15.19 14.66
N GLU A 388 4.09 14.12 13.92
CA GLU A 388 4.67 13.86 12.58
C GLU A 388 4.43 15.04 11.60
N SER A 389 3.23 15.63 11.62
CA SER A 389 2.87 16.78 10.77
C SER A 389 3.64 18.07 11.12
N ILE A 390 4.21 18.12 12.33
CA ILE A 390 5.07 19.22 12.80
C ILE A 390 6.51 18.94 12.35
N LEU A 391 7.04 17.74 12.58
CA LEU A 391 8.41 17.34 12.21
C LEU A 391 8.69 17.41 10.70
N VAL A 392 7.68 17.11 9.87
CA VAL A 392 7.80 17.09 8.40
C VAL A 392 7.61 18.50 7.79
N ARG A 393 7.07 19.46 8.55
CA ARG A 393 6.77 20.83 8.07
C ARG A 393 8.01 21.63 7.62
N PRO A 394 9.18 21.58 8.27
CA PRO A 394 10.40 22.24 7.79
C PRO A 394 10.85 21.72 6.43
N GLU A 395 10.86 20.40 6.24
CA GLU A 395 11.26 19.73 5.00
C GLU A 395 10.30 20.08 3.85
N LEU A 396 8.97 19.99 4.08
CA LEU A 396 7.97 20.48 3.13
C LEU A 396 8.20 21.94 2.70
N ASN A 397 8.62 22.81 3.62
CA ASN A 397 8.90 24.21 3.32
C ASN A 397 10.21 24.39 2.54
N LEU A 398 11.25 23.59 2.79
CA LEU A 398 12.49 23.60 2.01
C LEU A 398 12.26 23.16 0.57
N LYS A 399 11.41 22.14 0.34
CA LYS A 399 11.01 21.68 -1.00
C LYS A 399 10.16 22.74 -1.72
N LYS A 400 9.16 23.33 -1.05
CA LYS A 400 8.32 24.41 -1.61
C LYS A 400 9.11 25.66 -2.02
N ARG A 401 10.20 25.98 -1.31
CA ARG A 401 11.07 27.13 -1.60
C ARG A 401 12.09 26.89 -2.72
N GLY A 402 12.14 25.68 -3.29
CA GLY A 402 13.16 25.29 -4.28
C GLY A 402 14.59 25.25 -3.71
N THR A 403 14.75 25.41 -2.39
CA THR A 403 16.05 25.48 -1.70
C THR A 403 16.73 24.12 -1.56
N SER A 404 16.01 23.02 -1.79
CA SER A 404 16.55 21.66 -1.85
C SER A 404 17.51 21.41 -3.02
N SER A 405 17.52 22.25 -4.07
CA SER A 405 18.29 21.99 -5.29
C SER A 405 18.82 23.27 -5.95
N ARG A 406 19.68 24.02 -5.24
CA ARG A 406 20.47 25.13 -5.83
C ARG A 406 21.98 24.87 -5.89
N GLY A 407 22.43 23.70 -5.45
CA GLY A 407 23.81 23.20 -5.56
C GLY A 407 23.90 21.70 -5.89
N VAL A 408 22.76 21.05 -6.12
CA VAL A 408 22.65 19.66 -6.56
C VAL A 408 22.22 19.72 -8.04
N SER A 409 23.02 19.13 -8.93
CA SER A 409 22.72 19.10 -10.37
C SER A 409 21.49 18.24 -10.66
N SER A 410 20.82 18.47 -11.78
CA SER A 410 19.68 17.67 -12.27
C SER A 410 20.05 16.24 -12.73
N GLN A 411 21.21 15.75 -12.29
CA GLN A 411 21.81 14.44 -12.56
C GLN A 411 22.61 13.92 -11.36
N ALA A 412 22.55 14.55 -10.18
CA ALA A 412 23.11 13.95 -8.99
C ALA A 412 22.36 12.65 -8.70
N GLU A 413 23.11 11.56 -8.59
CA GLU A 413 22.59 10.20 -8.53
C GLU A 413 21.62 10.07 -7.35
N ILE A 414 20.34 9.82 -7.64
CA ILE A 414 19.44 9.19 -6.67
C ILE A 414 20.00 7.79 -6.48
N GLY A 415 20.87 7.63 -5.48
CA GLY A 415 21.55 6.37 -5.22
C GLY A 415 20.56 5.22 -5.01
N ASP A 416 21.01 4.01 -5.35
CA ASP A 416 20.19 2.80 -5.27
C ASP A 416 19.80 2.44 -3.81
N ASP A 417 20.43 3.10 -2.84
CA ASP A 417 20.20 3.05 -1.40
C ASP A 417 19.33 4.25 -0.92
N SER A 418 18.11 4.40 -1.44
CA SER A 418 17.19 5.50 -1.08
C SER A 418 15.81 4.98 -0.66
N ASP A 419 15.10 5.73 0.19
CA ASP A 419 13.81 5.30 0.79
C ASP A 419 12.77 4.88 -0.26
N ASN A 420 12.73 5.51 -1.43
CA ASN A 420 11.86 5.07 -2.52
C ASN A 420 12.26 3.70 -3.09
N MET A 421 13.56 3.38 -3.20
CA MET A 421 14.04 2.05 -3.63
C MET A 421 13.72 0.99 -2.57
N ASP A 422 14.12 1.22 -1.31
CA ASP A 422 13.83 0.34 -0.17
C ASP A 422 12.33 0.02 -0.05
N SER A 423 11.48 1.05 -0.22
CA SER A 423 10.02 0.92 -0.14
C SER A 423 9.41 0.01 -1.21
N MET A 424 10.11 -0.29 -2.32
CA MET A 424 9.58 -1.17 -3.37
C MET A 424 9.29 -2.58 -2.83
N SER A 425 10.01 -3.03 -1.80
CA SER A 425 9.78 -4.30 -1.09
C SER A 425 8.38 -4.38 -0.48
N LEU A 426 7.98 -3.35 0.28
CA LEU A 426 6.65 -3.24 0.88
C LEU A 426 5.58 -3.01 -0.20
N ARG A 427 5.86 -2.22 -1.25
CA ARG A 427 4.91 -2.02 -2.37
C ARG A 427 4.61 -3.32 -3.11
N PHE A 428 5.64 -4.12 -3.39
CA PHE A 428 5.51 -5.46 -3.96
C PHE A 428 4.68 -6.34 -3.03
N LYS A 429 5.01 -6.39 -1.73
CA LYS A 429 4.28 -7.20 -0.73
C LYS A 429 2.77 -6.89 -0.72
N ILE A 430 2.40 -5.61 -0.68
CA ILE A 430 0.99 -5.19 -0.72
C ILE A 430 0.33 -5.64 -2.04
N CYS A 431 0.95 -5.36 -3.20
CA CYS A 431 0.38 -5.69 -4.50
C CYS A 431 0.23 -7.22 -4.71
N ALA A 432 1.25 -8.00 -4.34
CA ALA A 432 1.23 -9.46 -4.44
C ALA A 432 0.16 -10.08 -3.53
N THR A 433 -0.05 -9.53 -2.33
CA THR A 433 -1.10 -9.99 -1.41
C THR A 433 -2.51 -9.73 -1.96
N VAL A 434 -2.74 -8.54 -2.54
CA VAL A 434 -4.02 -8.20 -3.19
C VAL A 434 -4.22 -9.02 -4.48
N TYR A 435 -3.17 -9.27 -5.26
CA TYR A 435 -3.22 -10.10 -6.46
C TYR A 435 -3.53 -11.57 -6.15
N TYR A 436 -2.88 -12.14 -5.13
CA TYR A 436 -3.13 -13.53 -4.70
C TYR A 436 -4.60 -13.73 -4.31
N TRP A 437 -5.17 -12.82 -3.53
CA TRP A 437 -6.61 -12.81 -3.23
C TRP A 437 -7.50 -12.64 -4.47
N SER A 438 -7.11 -11.78 -5.43
CA SER A 438 -7.94 -11.50 -6.61
C SER A 438 -8.05 -12.66 -7.60
N LEU A 439 -7.09 -13.59 -7.61
CA LEU A 439 -7.15 -14.82 -8.42
C LEU A 439 -8.43 -15.64 -8.19
N VAL A 440 -9.06 -15.55 -7.01
CA VAL A 440 -10.35 -16.24 -6.70
C VAL A 440 -11.53 -15.67 -7.52
N PHE A 441 -11.36 -14.52 -8.18
CA PHE A 441 -12.34 -13.87 -9.04
C PHE A 441 -11.88 -13.79 -10.52
N ASP A 442 -10.86 -14.56 -10.92
CA ASP A 442 -10.40 -14.49 -12.31
C ASP A 442 -11.33 -15.18 -13.30
N LYS A 443 -11.70 -14.46 -14.37
CA LYS A 443 -12.70 -14.86 -15.38
C LYS A 443 -12.29 -16.14 -16.13
N SER A 444 -10.99 -16.44 -16.21
CA SER A 444 -10.44 -17.72 -16.71
C SER A 444 -11.01 -18.95 -15.97
N VAL A 445 -11.13 -18.85 -14.64
CA VAL A 445 -11.68 -19.85 -13.71
C VAL A 445 -13.21 -19.98 -13.83
N PHE A 446 -13.87 -19.07 -14.57
CA PHE A 446 -15.32 -19.02 -14.78
C PHE A 446 -15.70 -19.00 -16.26
N SER A 447 -15.49 -20.12 -16.96
CA SER A 447 -15.97 -20.37 -18.33
C SER A 447 -17.52 -20.50 -18.46
N GLY A 448 -18.27 -19.77 -17.63
CA GLY A 448 -19.73 -19.73 -17.59
C GLY A 448 -20.28 -18.33 -17.82
N THR A 449 -21.47 -18.24 -18.44
CA THR A 449 -22.06 -16.96 -18.88
C THR A 449 -22.30 -15.97 -17.74
N SER A 450 -21.61 -14.82 -17.81
CA SER A 450 -21.92 -13.50 -17.25
C SER A 450 -22.71 -13.43 -15.92
N PHE A 451 -22.06 -12.86 -14.90
CA PHE A 451 -22.69 -12.43 -13.65
C PHE A 451 -24.05 -11.72 -13.82
N GLY A 452 -24.99 -12.04 -12.93
CA GLY A 452 -26.31 -11.40 -12.90
C GLY A 452 -26.32 -10.03 -12.21
N ARG A 453 -26.23 -8.96 -13.01
CA ARG A 453 -26.50 -7.52 -12.70
C ARG A 453 -25.69 -6.82 -11.60
N ASN A 454 -25.26 -7.48 -10.54
CA ASN A 454 -24.36 -6.95 -9.51
C ASN A 454 -23.10 -7.82 -9.50
N SER A 455 -22.06 -7.44 -10.24
CA SER A 455 -20.98 -8.34 -10.60
C SER A 455 -19.64 -7.99 -9.95
N SER A 456 -19.02 -8.94 -9.24
CA SER A 456 -17.61 -8.86 -8.80
C SER A 456 -16.60 -9.02 -9.95
N THR A 457 -17.00 -8.66 -11.18
CA THR A 457 -16.14 -8.49 -12.36
C THR A 457 -14.97 -7.54 -12.12
N HIS A 458 -15.14 -6.62 -11.16
CA HIS A 458 -14.18 -5.60 -10.72
C HIS A 458 -13.12 -6.11 -9.75
N LEU A 459 -13.29 -7.31 -9.18
CA LEU A 459 -12.30 -7.95 -8.31
C LEU A 459 -11.33 -8.84 -9.12
N ASN A 460 -11.29 -8.66 -10.44
CA ASN A 460 -10.50 -9.46 -11.36
C ASN A 460 -9.03 -9.01 -11.40
N PRO A 461 -8.04 -9.92 -11.41
CA PRO A 461 -6.62 -9.57 -11.38
C PRO A 461 -6.16 -8.65 -12.52
N ALA A 462 -6.75 -8.75 -13.72
CA ALA A 462 -6.36 -7.90 -14.85
C ALA A 462 -6.74 -6.41 -14.67
N GLU A 463 -7.73 -6.09 -13.83
CA GLU A 463 -8.04 -4.70 -13.47
C GLU A 463 -6.97 -4.14 -12.52
N LEU A 464 -6.50 -4.92 -11.53
CA LEU A 464 -5.37 -4.54 -10.67
C LEU A 464 -4.08 -4.35 -11.47
N LEU A 465 -3.72 -5.33 -12.32
CA LEU A 465 -2.53 -5.28 -13.16
C LEU A 465 -2.55 -4.06 -14.09
N LYS A 466 -3.71 -3.68 -14.64
CA LYS A 466 -3.86 -2.47 -15.47
C LYS A 466 -3.43 -1.20 -14.73
N PHE A 467 -3.95 -0.96 -13.53
CA PHE A 467 -3.58 0.23 -12.75
C PHE A 467 -2.10 0.22 -12.38
N ILE A 468 -1.54 -0.95 -12.02
CA ILE A 468 -0.11 -1.09 -11.70
C ILE A 468 0.76 -0.78 -12.95
N CYS A 469 0.42 -1.32 -14.12
CA CYS A 469 1.08 -0.97 -15.39
C CYS A 469 1.01 0.53 -15.68
N GLU A 470 -0.16 1.16 -15.52
CA GLU A 470 -0.34 2.60 -15.74
C GLU A 470 0.61 3.45 -14.86
N LYS A 471 0.92 3.03 -13.62
CA LYS A 471 1.98 3.68 -12.82
C LYS A 471 3.38 3.36 -13.37
N PHE A 472 3.68 2.09 -13.66
CA PHE A 472 5.01 1.69 -14.17
C PHE A 472 5.38 2.35 -15.51
N ASN A 473 4.41 2.80 -16.31
CA ASN A 473 4.67 3.60 -17.51
C ASN A 473 5.49 4.87 -17.17
N TYR A 474 5.12 5.56 -16.08
CA TYR A 474 5.61 6.92 -15.77
C TYR A 474 6.72 7.00 -14.71
N ILE A 475 6.99 5.96 -13.92
CA ILE A 475 8.10 5.94 -12.95
C ILE A 475 9.44 5.55 -13.60
N ASP A 476 10.55 5.74 -12.88
CA ASP A 476 11.90 5.27 -13.30
C ASP A 476 11.97 3.73 -13.34
N ASN A 477 12.57 3.17 -14.39
CA ASN A 477 12.82 1.73 -14.59
C ASN A 477 13.52 1.07 -13.39
N ARG A 478 14.36 1.81 -12.65
CA ARG A 478 15.02 1.26 -11.45
C ARG A 478 14.03 0.80 -10.38
N TYR A 479 12.90 1.50 -10.23
CA TYR A 479 11.81 1.06 -9.34
C TYR A 479 11.06 -0.16 -9.90
N LEU A 480 10.95 -0.33 -11.23
CA LEU A 480 10.39 -1.54 -11.84
C LEU A 480 11.30 -2.75 -11.55
N ILE A 481 12.61 -2.59 -11.74
CA ILE A 481 13.62 -3.62 -11.45
C ILE A 481 13.56 -4.04 -9.99
N GLU A 482 13.56 -3.10 -9.06
CA GLU A 482 13.54 -3.39 -7.62
C GLU A 482 12.22 -4.05 -7.17
N PHE A 483 11.07 -3.62 -7.74
CA PHE A 483 9.78 -4.28 -7.50
C PHE A 483 9.75 -5.74 -7.99
N TYR A 484 10.48 -6.06 -9.05
CA TYR A 484 10.61 -7.45 -9.52
C TYR A 484 11.55 -8.26 -8.63
N TYR A 485 12.70 -7.71 -8.21
CA TYR A 485 13.59 -8.40 -7.27
C TYR A 485 13.00 -8.55 -5.86
N SER A 486 12.10 -7.67 -5.46
CA SER A 486 11.28 -7.80 -4.24
C SER A 486 10.44 -9.11 -4.19
N SER A 487 10.25 -9.80 -5.31
CA SER A 487 9.65 -11.14 -5.31
C SER A 487 10.50 -12.21 -4.62
N LEU A 488 11.80 -11.98 -4.43
CA LEU A 488 12.70 -12.85 -3.68
C LEU A 488 12.51 -12.74 -2.15
N SER A 489 11.84 -11.69 -1.66
CA SER A 489 11.61 -11.49 -0.23
C SER A 489 10.73 -12.58 0.41
N PRO A 490 10.95 -12.89 1.71
CA PRO A 490 10.09 -13.81 2.47
C PRO A 490 8.61 -13.42 2.44
N SER A 491 7.77 -14.43 2.28
CA SER A 491 6.33 -14.32 2.09
C SER A 491 5.67 -15.66 2.42
N ALA A 492 4.44 -15.65 2.93
CA ALA A 492 3.63 -16.86 3.06
C ALA A 492 2.98 -17.27 1.74
N ILE A 493 2.89 -16.36 0.76
CA ILE A 493 2.38 -16.63 -0.59
C ILE A 493 3.36 -17.55 -1.33
N PRO A 494 2.93 -18.71 -1.85
CA PRO A 494 3.85 -19.64 -2.52
C PRO A 494 4.56 -18.99 -3.73
N PRO A 495 5.87 -19.23 -3.94
CA PRO A 495 6.67 -18.50 -4.93
C PRO A 495 6.08 -18.44 -6.34
N LYS A 496 5.45 -19.53 -6.80
CA LYS A 496 4.80 -19.60 -8.12
C LYS A 496 3.69 -18.54 -8.34
N TYR A 497 3.04 -18.04 -7.28
CA TYR A 497 2.05 -16.97 -7.42
C TYR A 497 2.70 -15.58 -7.48
N LYS A 498 3.88 -15.41 -6.85
CA LYS A 498 4.73 -14.22 -7.04
C LYS A 498 5.31 -14.17 -8.47
N GLN A 499 5.72 -15.33 -9.00
CA GLN A 499 6.11 -15.53 -10.40
C GLN A 499 4.95 -15.24 -11.36
N LEU A 500 3.77 -15.86 -11.16
CA LEU A 500 2.56 -15.60 -11.95
C LEU A 500 2.12 -14.12 -11.94
N PHE A 501 2.20 -13.45 -10.79
CA PHE A 501 1.94 -12.02 -10.66
C PHE A 501 2.88 -11.19 -11.56
N LEU A 502 4.20 -11.41 -11.45
CA LEU A 502 5.19 -10.68 -12.25
C LEU A 502 5.14 -11.03 -13.74
N THR A 503 4.86 -12.29 -14.11
CA THR A 503 4.71 -12.68 -15.52
C THR A 503 3.51 -11.99 -16.16
N ASN A 504 2.35 -11.99 -15.49
CA ASN A 504 1.15 -11.33 -16.02
C ASN A 504 1.31 -9.79 -16.03
N LEU A 505 2.01 -9.22 -15.04
CA LEU A 505 2.39 -7.82 -15.02
C LEU A 505 3.33 -7.46 -16.18
N GLY A 506 4.34 -8.28 -16.44
CA GLY A 506 5.28 -8.12 -17.55
C GLY A 506 4.59 -8.19 -18.91
N ILE A 507 3.76 -9.22 -19.12
CA ILE A 507 2.91 -9.37 -20.31
C ILE A 507 2.03 -8.13 -20.54
N GLN A 508 1.37 -7.61 -19.51
CA GLN A 508 0.50 -6.44 -19.65
C GLN A 508 1.28 -5.14 -19.85
N LEU A 509 2.49 -5.04 -19.27
CA LEU A 509 3.42 -3.94 -19.49
C LEU A 509 4.02 -3.97 -20.91
N LEU A 510 4.30 -5.14 -21.50
CA LEU A 510 4.68 -5.28 -22.91
C LEU A 510 3.54 -4.84 -23.84
N LYS A 511 2.30 -5.30 -23.62
CA LYS A 511 1.12 -4.88 -24.39
C LYS A 511 0.91 -3.36 -24.34
N MET A 512 1.16 -2.73 -23.17
CA MET A 512 1.03 -1.28 -23.00
C MET A 512 2.21 -0.48 -23.59
N LEU A 513 3.45 -0.94 -23.46
CA LEU A 513 4.65 -0.25 -23.97
C LEU A 513 4.74 -0.28 -25.50
N THR A 514 4.14 -1.29 -26.14
CA THR A 514 4.23 -1.51 -27.60
C THR A 514 2.94 -1.16 -28.34
N GLY A 515 1.82 -1.00 -27.63
CA GLY A 515 0.50 -0.78 -28.25
C GLY A 515 -0.05 -1.99 -29.03
N LEU A 516 0.67 -3.11 -29.08
CA LEU A 516 0.32 -4.28 -29.89
C LEU A 516 -0.76 -5.14 -29.21
N SER A 517 -2.03 -4.80 -29.46
CA SER A 517 -3.17 -5.61 -29.02
C SER A 517 -3.58 -6.72 -30.00
N GLU A 518 -3.11 -6.69 -31.26
CA GLU A 518 -3.61 -7.58 -32.32
C GLU A 518 -2.53 -8.42 -33.05
N ASN A 519 -1.25 -7.98 -33.10
CA ASN A 519 -0.23 -8.62 -33.94
C ASN A 519 0.69 -9.63 -33.22
N ILE A 520 1.04 -9.38 -31.95
CA ILE A 520 1.87 -10.28 -31.14
C ILE A 520 1.01 -10.79 -29.98
N ASN A 521 0.79 -12.10 -29.91
CA ASN A 521 0.11 -12.67 -28.75
C ASN A 521 1.11 -12.84 -27.59
N PHE A 522 1.12 -11.88 -26.67
CA PHE A 522 1.75 -12.07 -25.36
C PHE A 522 0.77 -12.83 -24.44
N GLU A 523 0.67 -14.13 -24.66
CA GLU A 523 0.03 -15.10 -23.78
C GLU A 523 1.02 -16.26 -23.64
N LEU A 524 1.18 -16.78 -22.42
CA LEU A 524 2.01 -17.94 -22.10
C LEU A 524 1.09 -19.03 -21.58
N ASP A 525 1.44 -20.29 -21.86
CA ASP A 525 0.72 -21.46 -21.35
C ASP A 525 0.76 -21.47 -19.82
N ASP A 526 -0.38 -21.80 -19.21
CA ASP A 526 -0.67 -21.51 -17.80
C ASP A 526 0.29 -22.21 -16.83
N PHE A 527 1.04 -21.38 -16.07
CA PHE A 527 1.98 -21.78 -15.01
C PHE A 527 1.31 -22.55 -13.86
N LEU A 528 -0.02 -22.55 -13.74
CA LEU A 528 -0.74 -23.41 -12.79
C LEU A 528 -0.70 -24.90 -13.19
N HIS A 529 -0.46 -25.22 -14.47
CA HIS A 529 -0.41 -26.59 -15.01
C HIS A 529 1.02 -27.15 -15.09
N LEU A 530 1.75 -27.10 -13.97
CA LEU A 530 3.16 -27.52 -13.78
C LEU A 530 3.54 -28.97 -14.20
N ASN A 531 2.60 -29.79 -14.67
CA ASN A 531 2.81 -31.23 -14.94
C ASN A 531 2.84 -31.60 -16.44
N GLU A 532 2.60 -30.67 -17.36
CA GLU A 532 2.64 -30.94 -18.81
C GLU A 532 3.91 -30.37 -19.44
N GLY A 533 4.92 -31.23 -19.63
CA GLY A 533 6.28 -30.88 -20.09
C GLY A 533 6.40 -30.25 -21.49
N ASN A 534 5.28 -30.07 -22.19
CA ASN A 534 5.21 -29.31 -23.45
C ASN A 534 5.11 -27.80 -23.18
N ASN A 535 4.48 -27.39 -22.07
CA ASN A 535 4.12 -25.99 -21.84
C ASN A 535 5.36 -25.11 -21.60
N GLN A 536 6.41 -25.63 -20.93
CA GLN A 536 7.68 -24.91 -20.81
C GLN A 536 8.40 -24.73 -22.17
N VAL A 537 8.23 -25.68 -23.10
CA VAL A 537 8.79 -25.59 -24.46
C VAL A 537 8.02 -24.55 -25.28
N ASN A 538 6.69 -24.59 -25.23
CA ASN A 538 5.83 -23.59 -25.86
C ASN A 538 6.17 -22.18 -25.36
N ASN A 539 6.32 -21.99 -24.04
CA ASN A 539 6.67 -20.70 -23.44
C ASN A 539 8.04 -20.18 -23.90
N LEU A 540 9.03 -21.07 -24.07
CA LEU A 540 10.32 -20.68 -24.66
C LEU A 540 10.18 -20.29 -26.13
N ASP A 541 9.46 -21.06 -26.95
CA ASP A 541 9.27 -20.72 -28.37
C ASP A 541 8.41 -19.46 -28.58
N LEU A 542 7.47 -19.17 -27.67
CA LEU A 542 6.71 -17.91 -27.61
C LEU A 542 7.64 -16.72 -27.32
N ILE A 543 8.44 -16.77 -26.25
CA ILE A 543 9.40 -15.70 -25.92
C ILE A 543 10.44 -15.53 -27.03
N LEU A 544 10.93 -16.63 -27.60
CA LEU A 544 11.82 -16.62 -28.76
C LEU A 544 11.16 -15.97 -29.99
N SER A 545 9.85 -16.12 -30.19
CA SER A 545 9.12 -15.40 -31.24
C SER A 545 9.10 -13.90 -30.96
N TRP A 546 8.81 -13.47 -29.73
CA TRP A 546 8.76 -12.06 -29.36
C TRP A 546 10.12 -11.36 -29.56
N ILE A 547 11.22 -11.90 -29.01
CA ILE A 547 12.55 -11.26 -29.10
C ILE A 547 13.16 -11.30 -30.53
N ASN A 548 12.58 -12.08 -31.45
CA ASN A 548 12.99 -12.11 -32.86
C ASN A 548 12.04 -11.32 -33.77
N ASP A 549 10.93 -10.76 -33.26
CA ASP A 549 10.00 -9.95 -34.05
C ASP A 549 10.56 -8.52 -34.25
N PRO A 550 10.82 -8.07 -35.49
CA PRO A 550 11.26 -6.69 -35.73
C PRO A 550 10.23 -5.65 -35.28
N SER A 551 8.93 -5.96 -35.36
CA SER A 551 7.85 -5.03 -35.05
C SER A 551 7.78 -4.69 -33.58
N LEU A 552 8.17 -5.62 -32.68
CA LEU A 552 8.24 -5.39 -31.23
C LEU A 552 9.10 -4.17 -30.89
N TYR A 553 10.28 -4.10 -31.49
CA TYR A 553 11.23 -3.01 -31.28
C TYR A 553 10.84 -1.76 -32.06
N ALA A 554 10.30 -1.92 -33.28
CA ALA A 554 9.80 -0.83 -34.11
C ALA A 554 8.78 0.05 -33.37
N GLN A 555 7.85 -0.53 -32.62
CA GLN A 555 6.85 0.24 -31.85
C GLN A 555 7.46 1.18 -30.79
N ILE A 556 8.70 0.96 -30.33
CA ILE A 556 9.41 1.90 -29.44
C ILE A 556 10.39 2.80 -30.22
N THR A 557 11.01 2.31 -31.30
CA THR A 557 11.95 3.10 -32.11
C THR A 557 11.30 3.99 -33.17
N GLU A 558 9.99 3.85 -33.40
CA GLU A 558 9.21 4.64 -34.37
C GLU A 558 8.11 5.48 -33.69
N ASP A 559 7.99 5.45 -32.35
CA ASP A 559 7.01 6.27 -31.62
C ASP A 559 7.42 7.76 -31.55
N GLU A 560 6.75 8.57 -32.37
CA GLU A 560 6.87 10.02 -32.41
C GLU A 560 6.31 10.73 -31.15
N SER A 561 5.64 10.00 -30.24
CA SER A 561 5.07 10.58 -29.02
C SER A 561 6.13 11.04 -28.02
N TYR A 562 7.36 10.52 -28.07
CA TYR A 562 8.41 10.86 -27.10
C TYR A 562 8.85 12.33 -27.13
N ASP A 563 8.55 13.07 -26.06
CA ASP A 563 8.92 14.48 -25.92
C ASP A 563 10.43 14.71 -25.69
N ASN A 564 11.17 13.68 -25.25
CA ASN A 564 12.61 13.71 -25.04
C ASN A 564 13.22 12.31 -24.98
N PHE A 565 14.54 12.23 -25.17
CA PHE A 565 15.31 10.98 -25.14
C PHE A 565 15.18 10.18 -23.85
N ASN A 566 15.07 10.83 -22.68
CA ASN A 566 14.93 10.11 -21.41
C ASN A 566 13.60 9.33 -21.34
N LYS A 567 12.50 9.84 -21.92
CA LYS A 567 11.25 9.06 -22.02
C LYS A 567 11.44 7.80 -22.89
N PHE A 568 12.04 7.95 -24.08
CA PHE A 568 12.37 6.81 -24.95
C PHE A 568 13.25 5.79 -24.23
N TYR A 569 14.35 6.25 -23.60
CA TYR A 569 15.31 5.38 -22.92
C TYR A 569 14.69 4.63 -21.73
N GLN A 570 13.77 5.28 -21.01
CA GLN A 570 12.99 4.65 -19.94
C GLN A 570 12.01 3.60 -20.48
N SER A 571 11.32 3.83 -21.61
CA SER A 571 10.50 2.79 -22.26
C SER A 571 11.36 1.63 -22.81
N TRP A 572 12.49 1.95 -23.44
CA TRP A 572 13.42 0.96 -24.01
C TRP A 572 14.04 0.05 -22.95
N THR A 573 14.50 0.62 -21.83
CA THR A 573 15.09 -0.17 -20.73
C THR A 573 14.03 -1.03 -20.02
N LYS A 574 12.79 -0.56 -19.88
CA LYS A 574 11.65 -1.38 -19.39
C LYS A 574 11.34 -2.55 -20.33
N LEU A 575 11.23 -2.30 -21.64
CA LEU A 575 11.00 -3.35 -22.64
C LEU A 575 12.06 -4.47 -22.50
N ASN A 576 13.34 -4.09 -22.48
CA ASN A 576 14.43 -5.05 -22.36
C ASN A 576 14.39 -5.82 -21.05
N PHE A 577 14.24 -5.13 -19.91
CA PHE A 577 14.15 -5.79 -18.60
C PHE A 577 13.05 -6.86 -18.54
N ILE A 578 11.87 -6.58 -19.09
CA ILE A 578 10.75 -7.55 -19.06
C ILE A 578 11.04 -8.77 -19.96
N LEU A 579 11.64 -8.57 -21.13
CA LEU A 579 12.03 -9.67 -22.04
C LEU A 579 13.13 -10.54 -21.40
N GLU A 580 14.14 -9.90 -20.80
CA GLU A 580 15.25 -10.54 -20.10
C GLU A 580 14.79 -11.33 -18.86
N TRP A 581 13.86 -10.77 -18.09
CA TRP A 581 13.25 -11.43 -16.94
C TRP A 581 12.36 -12.61 -17.36
N SER A 582 11.48 -12.42 -18.35
CA SER A 582 10.58 -13.49 -18.84
C SER A 582 11.37 -14.67 -19.41
N LEU A 583 12.46 -14.37 -20.14
CA LEU A 583 13.41 -15.36 -20.62
C LEU A 583 14.09 -16.11 -19.46
N SER A 584 14.62 -15.38 -18.47
CA SER A 584 15.31 -15.95 -17.32
C SER A 584 14.42 -16.91 -16.52
N VAL A 585 13.16 -16.51 -16.28
CA VAL A 585 12.15 -17.36 -15.62
C VAL A 585 11.93 -18.65 -16.42
N THR A 586 11.69 -18.54 -17.72
CA THR A 586 11.37 -19.69 -18.58
C THR A 586 12.57 -20.65 -18.76
N LEU A 587 13.81 -20.12 -18.79
CA LEU A 587 15.02 -20.94 -18.75
C LEU A 587 15.23 -21.60 -17.38
N GLY A 588 14.78 -20.98 -16.28
CA GLY A 588 14.70 -21.59 -14.96
C GLY A 588 13.74 -22.78 -14.95
N ASP A 589 12.50 -22.59 -15.36
CA ASP A 589 11.48 -23.65 -15.42
C ASP A 589 11.92 -24.83 -16.32
N LEU A 590 12.63 -24.56 -17.43
CA LEU A 590 13.23 -25.60 -18.29
C LEU A 590 14.41 -26.33 -17.62
N LYS A 591 15.26 -25.62 -16.88
CA LYS A 591 16.40 -26.21 -16.15
C LYS A 591 15.93 -27.09 -15.00
N ASP A 592 14.95 -26.63 -14.24
CA ASP A 592 14.38 -27.36 -13.09
C ASP A 592 13.51 -28.55 -13.52
N SER A 593 12.85 -28.48 -14.68
CA SER A 593 12.20 -29.63 -15.31
C SER A 593 13.18 -30.58 -16.02
N GLY A 594 14.48 -30.28 -16.03
CA GLY A 594 15.53 -31.09 -16.65
C GLY A 594 15.55 -31.05 -18.19
N ASN A 595 14.76 -30.19 -18.81
CA ASN A 595 14.62 -30.08 -20.26
C ASN A 595 15.77 -29.25 -20.86
N ASN A 596 16.71 -29.94 -21.51
CA ASN A 596 17.92 -29.35 -22.07
C ASN A 596 17.75 -28.72 -23.48
N ILE A 597 16.51 -28.51 -23.96
CA ILE A 597 16.25 -27.95 -25.32
C ILE A 597 16.97 -26.62 -25.58
N TYR A 598 17.15 -25.80 -24.55
CA TYR A 598 17.84 -24.51 -24.64
C TYR A 598 19.34 -24.63 -25.01
N LYS A 599 19.91 -25.85 -24.97
CA LYS A 599 21.30 -26.13 -25.39
C LYS A 599 21.42 -26.47 -26.89
N ASP A 600 20.32 -26.48 -27.65
CA ASP A 600 20.34 -26.68 -29.09
C ASP A 600 21.02 -25.49 -29.81
N PRO A 601 22.02 -25.71 -30.69
CA PRO A 601 22.62 -24.65 -31.51
C PRO A 601 21.62 -23.82 -32.33
N ILE A 602 20.46 -24.37 -32.71
CA ILE A 602 19.38 -23.63 -33.39
C ILE A 602 18.80 -22.56 -32.45
N ILE A 603 18.56 -22.93 -31.18
CA ILE A 603 18.06 -22.01 -30.15
C ILE A 603 19.11 -20.93 -29.83
N TYR A 604 20.39 -21.29 -29.70
CA TYR A 604 21.48 -20.31 -29.57
C TYR A 604 21.53 -19.33 -30.74
N ASN A 605 21.31 -19.79 -31.98
CA ASN A 605 21.26 -18.92 -33.15
C ASN A 605 20.04 -17.97 -33.14
N LYS A 606 18.87 -18.40 -32.62
CA LYS A 606 17.72 -17.50 -32.40
C LYS A 606 18.06 -16.37 -31.41
N PHE A 607 18.75 -16.66 -30.31
CA PHE A 607 19.19 -15.63 -29.36
C PHE A 607 20.22 -14.67 -29.96
N LYS A 608 21.21 -15.19 -30.71
CA LYS A 608 22.20 -14.37 -31.40
C LYS A 608 21.56 -13.44 -32.45
N ASN A 609 20.50 -13.90 -33.11
CA ASN A 609 19.73 -13.07 -34.04
C ASN A 609 18.98 -11.95 -33.29
N ALA A 610 18.28 -12.28 -32.20
CA ALA A 610 17.59 -11.32 -31.34
C ALA A 610 18.54 -10.24 -30.79
N ASP A 611 19.72 -10.60 -30.29
CA ASP A 611 20.74 -9.64 -29.82
C ASP A 611 21.21 -8.70 -30.94
N SER A 612 21.38 -9.21 -32.16
CA SER A 612 21.75 -8.39 -33.33
C SER A 612 20.60 -7.46 -33.75
N LEU A 613 19.36 -7.95 -33.76
CA LEU A 613 18.16 -7.21 -34.16
C LEU A 613 17.88 -6.07 -33.18
N ARG A 614 17.88 -6.36 -31.88
CA ARG A 614 17.78 -5.38 -30.78
C ARG A 614 18.83 -4.27 -30.92
N LYS A 615 20.09 -4.64 -31.18
CA LYS A 615 21.16 -3.67 -31.40
C LYS A 615 20.93 -2.79 -32.63
N MET A 616 20.52 -3.38 -33.75
CA MET A 616 20.24 -2.62 -34.98
C MET A 616 19.08 -1.63 -34.80
N ALA A 617 18.02 -2.01 -34.09
CA ALA A 617 16.89 -1.11 -33.79
C ALA A 617 17.34 0.12 -32.98
N PHE A 618 18.05 -0.07 -31.86
CA PHE A 618 18.55 1.04 -31.03
C PHE A 618 19.52 1.96 -31.78
N GLN A 619 20.47 1.38 -32.53
CA GLN A 619 21.42 2.19 -33.30
C GLN A 619 20.75 2.91 -34.48
N GLY A 620 19.73 2.31 -35.10
CA GLY A 620 18.86 2.99 -36.07
C GLY A 620 18.16 4.21 -35.46
N PHE A 621 17.54 4.05 -34.29
CA PHE A 621 16.90 5.14 -33.57
C PHE A 621 17.84 6.31 -33.25
N LEU A 622 19.05 6.02 -32.74
CA LEU A 622 20.05 7.06 -32.46
C LEU A 622 20.47 7.81 -33.73
N ASN A 623 20.69 7.09 -34.83
CA ASN A 623 21.07 7.69 -36.12
C ASN A 623 19.97 8.58 -36.72
N THR A 624 18.70 8.20 -36.55
CA THR A 624 17.53 9.02 -36.93
C THR A 624 17.38 10.24 -36.01
N SER A 625 17.58 10.05 -34.70
CA SER A 625 17.51 11.12 -33.69
C SER A 625 18.65 12.15 -33.79
N LEU A 626 19.73 11.82 -34.50
CA LEU A 626 20.81 12.75 -34.85
C LEU A 626 20.41 13.70 -36.00
N GLN A 627 19.48 13.28 -36.89
CA GLN A 627 19.10 14.06 -38.07
C GLN A 627 18.36 15.35 -37.67
N PRO A 628 18.49 16.44 -38.47
CA PRO A 628 17.72 17.66 -38.27
C PRO A 628 16.21 17.39 -38.23
N LYS A 629 15.46 18.19 -37.45
CA LYS A 629 13.99 18.09 -37.32
C LYS A 629 13.18 18.37 -38.61
N GLU A 630 13.87 18.69 -39.71
CA GLU A 630 13.30 18.77 -41.05
C GLU A 630 13.28 17.40 -41.77
N VAL A 631 13.94 16.39 -41.16
CA VAL A 631 14.15 15.02 -41.67
C VAL A 631 13.71 13.97 -40.64
N SER A 632 13.83 14.25 -39.34
CA SER A 632 13.33 13.41 -38.26
C SER A 632 11.99 13.93 -37.71
N ASN A 633 11.00 13.04 -37.56
CA ASN A 633 9.67 13.39 -37.03
C ASN A 633 9.67 13.55 -35.49
N PHE A 634 10.78 13.24 -34.82
CA PHE A 634 10.89 13.31 -33.36
C PHE A 634 10.89 14.75 -32.83
N LYS A 635 10.24 14.94 -31.69
CA LYS A 635 10.12 16.26 -31.03
C LYS A 635 11.45 16.84 -30.55
N PHE A 636 12.50 16.02 -30.46
CA PHE A 636 13.85 16.36 -30.01
C PHE A 636 14.91 15.90 -31.01
N GLN A 637 16.14 16.40 -30.86
CA GLN A 637 17.31 15.99 -31.63
C GLN A 637 18.45 15.74 -30.64
N LEU A 638 19.28 14.73 -30.89
CA LEU A 638 20.48 14.42 -30.10
C LEU A 638 21.70 15.16 -30.65
N SER A 639 22.67 15.48 -29.79
CA SER A 639 24.03 15.80 -30.22
C SER A 639 24.83 14.52 -30.48
N GLU A 640 25.91 14.63 -31.25
CA GLU A 640 26.89 13.54 -31.44
C GLU A 640 27.39 13.01 -30.10
N SER A 641 27.71 13.90 -29.14
CA SER A 641 28.12 13.51 -27.80
C SER A 641 27.05 12.68 -27.05
N SER A 642 25.77 13.05 -27.14
CA SER A 642 24.69 12.27 -26.51
C SER A 642 24.46 10.92 -27.19
N VAL A 643 24.80 10.79 -28.48
CA VAL A 643 24.80 9.50 -29.19
C VAL A 643 26.00 8.64 -28.77
N ASP A 644 27.18 9.22 -28.54
CA ASP A 644 28.35 8.51 -28.01
C ASP A 644 28.14 8.08 -26.55
N ASP A 645 27.55 8.95 -25.72
CA ASP A 645 27.12 8.64 -24.34
C ASP A 645 26.07 7.51 -24.35
N ALA A 646 25.10 7.53 -25.26
CA ALA A 646 24.10 6.46 -25.38
C ALA A 646 24.69 5.14 -25.93
N ASN A 647 25.65 5.19 -26.86
CA ASN A 647 26.33 4.01 -27.40
C ASN A 647 27.26 3.36 -26.36
N SER A 648 27.91 4.15 -25.51
CA SER A 648 28.73 3.63 -24.40
C SER A 648 27.87 3.05 -23.27
N ASN A 649 26.71 3.67 -22.97
CA ASN A 649 25.72 3.15 -22.01
C ASN A 649 24.84 1.99 -22.54
N MET A 650 25.10 1.46 -23.76
CA MET A 650 24.47 0.22 -24.25
C MET A 650 24.73 -1.01 -23.36
N MET A 651 25.71 -0.96 -22.45
CA MET A 651 25.99 -2.05 -21.49
C MET A 651 24.97 -2.15 -20.33
N THR A 652 23.88 -1.39 -20.36
CA THR A 652 22.84 -1.40 -19.31
C THR A 652 21.80 -2.52 -19.45
N TRP A 653 21.79 -3.27 -20.56
CA TRP A 653 20.88 -4.41 -20.78
C TRP A 653 21.68 -5.68 -21.13
N GLU A 654 21.24 -6.85 -20.65
CA GLU A 654 22.03 -8.07 -20.81
C GLU A 654 21.79 -8.73 -22.19
N PRO A 655 22.83 -9.14 -22.94
CA PRO A 655 22.65 -9.96 -24.14
C PRO A 655 21.84 -11.23 -23.83
N PHE A 656 20.84 -11.58 -24.64
CA PHE A 656 20.05 -12.80 -24.44
C PHE A 656 20.95 -14.06 -24.54
N THR A 657 22.02 -13.97 -25.34
CA THR A 657 23.09 -14.99 -25.40
C THR A 657 23.93 -15.09 -24.12
N SER A 658 24.05 -14.01 -23.33
CA SER A 658 24.66 -14.02 -21.99
C SER A 658 23.72 -14.62 -20.96
N ILE A 659 22.44 -14.22 -20.96
CA ILE A 659 21.40 -14.80 -20.08
C ILE A 659 21.35 -16.31 -20.25
N LEU A 660 21.31 -16.80 -21.49
CA LEU A 660 21.34 -18.24 -21.79
C LEU A 660 22.58 -18.94 -21.21
N SER A 661 23.74 -18.29 -21.21
CA SER A 661 24.99 -18.89 -20.72
C SER A 661 24.96 -19.22 -19.22
N ASN A 662 24.09 -18.56 -18.44
CA ASN A 662 23.88 -18.84 -17.01
C ASN A 662 23.12 -20.18 -16.75
N TYR A 663 22.61 -20.84 -17.81
CA TYR A 663 21.83 -22.08 -17.72
C TYR A 663 22.50 -23.29 -18.38
N ILE A 664 23.56 -23.10 -19.19
CA ILE A 664 24.23 -24.15 -19.98
C ILE A 664 25.10 -25.08 -19.11
#